data_AF-A0A7S2PIE9-F1
#
_entry.id   AF-A0A7S2PIE9-F1
#
_cell.length_a   1.000
_cell.length_b   1.000
_cell.length_c   1.000
_cell.angle_alpha   90.00
_cell.angle_beta   90.00
_cell.angle_gamma   90.00
#
_symmetry.space_group_name_H-M   'P 1'
#
loop_
_entity.id
_entity.type
_entity.pdbx_description
1 polymer ?
#
loop_
_entity_poly.entity_id
_entity_poly.type
_entity_poly.pdbx_seq_one_letter_code
_entity_poly.pdbx_strand_id
1 'polypeptide(L)'
;WEEGANFQTSVVVQVPIEVAFEKAAALGVAGDDAGDGRLKVGPGALITHHASGAAQLTEILQSEVLENQVVSFRIVVTKPRVRGKVKLEAARTVRTKEPFARSPFYSFKSVWRLRPYPAGGTHVTRVIFDFKQFELLEFDALGSVSRAVELENENIRQSWSVAVALAPDKTLAAKPGVLSGALGGGALAKPVGIAVSGSELYSASFVVETADADRVFEVMVSNEILYEYHNFLKEGSYLRLDESRALLRQVNGVVLLVTSRVKAEHRHMLTMTVGHIAGDTEKAAMAVTTDEQVMGDPFYRVVNDWMFLEHSDTQTLVRRTMRDFKQLGNFDVTDLATAITEAADEENRRIIEAFHRMQTHSQAAETQPKGVPAAISTRANYAMRQMPEILDMAAKNNVLEVREMLEVRGADPNYIHVRQDSWAISDSRLTFYEEITPLVVAAEHGASDVIKVLFNHPQIDVNLCCCAFNDLEIYNYYTAYDMTISRKHPHAAALLRARGVLPASSEHVFKPPFDRVNMRPLRETVNNLYGDQDSEEDMPSWEVVSMGDPKLAAQLREVADTLSITKTQSLANRTKLFKALAADWHPDRHASSGDAAAATKVFQWLQVVKPWYLEGGAEFPADQQPLPVDNPDRGSAPEEAQQFLHPSGSVFHVW
;
A
#
# COMPACT_ATOMS: atom_id res chain seq x y z
N TRP A 1 -59.68 -2.40 -15.91
CA TRP A 1 -58.44 -3.09 -15.50
C TRP A 1 -58.86 -4.10 -14.45
N GLU A 2 -59.03 -5.32 -14.92
CA GLU A 2 -60.05 -6.29 -14.47
C GLU A 2 -59.63 -7.04 -13.20
N GLU A 3 -60.58 -7.27 -12.27
CA GLU A 3 -60.42 -8.25 -11.19
C GLU A 3 -60.06 -9.62 -11.79
N GLY A 4 -58.99 -10.25 -11.30
CA GLY A 4 -58.62 -11.61 -11.70
C GLY A 4 -57.43 -11.73 -12.66
N ALA A 5 -56.58 -10.72 -12.78
CA ALA A 5 -55.30 -10.85 -13.46
C ALA A 5 -54.43 -11.90 -12.74
N ASN A 6 -54.18 -13.02 -13.43
CA ASN A 6 -53.28 -14.08 -12.97
C ASN A 6 -51.99 -14.00 -13.77
N PHE A 7 -50.85 -14.01 -13.10
CA PHE A 7 -49.55 -14.10 -13.76
C PHE A 7 -48.70 -15.17 -13.10
N GLN A 8 -47.99 -15.95 -13.92
CA GLN A 8 -47.21 -17.09 -13.49
C GLN A 8 -45.74 -16.81 -13.78
N THR A 9 -44.91 -17.00 -12.76
CA THR A 9 -43.46 -16.90 -12.85
C THR A 9 -42.84 -18.25 -12.49
N SER A 10 -42.17 -18.91 -13.43
CA SER A 10 -41.44 -20.15 -13.17
C SER A 10 -39.96 -19.85 -12.95
N VAL A 11 -39.39 -20.46 -11.91
CA VAL A 11 -37.96 -20.40 -11.61
C VAL A 11 -37.46 -21.83 -11.48
N VAL A 12 -36.64 -22.26 -12.44
CA VAL A 12 -35.99 -23.56 -12.37
C VAL A 12 -34.68 -23.39 -11.63
N VAL A 13 -34.49 -24.12 -10.53
CA VAL A 13 -33.21 -24.10 -9.82
C VAL A 13 -32.66 -25.51 -9.75
N GLN A 14 -31.44 -25.71 -10.24
CA GLN A 14 -30.78 -27.02 -10.26
C GLN A 14 -30.09 -27.29 -8.92
N VAL A 15 -30.90 -27.49 -7.88
CA VAL A 15 -30.44 -27.91 -6.55
C VAL A 15 -31.28 -29.11 -6.10
N PRO A 16 -30.68 -30.15 -5.47
CA PRO A 16 -31.44 -31.19 -4.78
C PRO A 16 -32.41 -30.53 -3.81
N ILE A 17 -33.63 -31.06 -3.73
CA ILE A 17 -34.72 -30.37 -3.04
C ILE A 17 -34.34 -30.11 -1.58
N GLU A 18 -33.62 -31.05 -0.97
CA GLU A 18 -33.13 -31.05 0.41
C GLU A 18 -32.14 -29.90 0.68
N VAL A 19 -31.25 -29.59 -0.28
CA VAL A 19 -30.29 -28.48 -0.17
C VAL A 19 -30.98 -27.13 -0.32
N ALA A 20 -32.00 -27.07 -1.18
CA ALA A 20 -32.90 -25.92 -1.27
C ALA A 20 -33.68 -25.70 0.04
N PHE A 21 -34.14 -26.77 0.70
CA PHE A 21 -34.79 -26.74 2.02
C PHE A 21 -33.84 -26.18 3.10
N GLU A 22 -32.62 -26.70 3.20
CA GLU A 22 -31.66 -26.32 4.24
C GLU A 22 -31.19 -24.85 4.13
N LYS A 23 -30.92 -24.37 2.90
CA LYS A 23 -30.46 -23.00 2.68
C LYS A 23 -31.55 -21.96 2.90
N ALA A 24 -32.79 -22.27 2.54
CA ALA A 24 -33.93 -21.38 2.80
C ALA A 24 -34.30 -21.30 4.29
N ALA A 25 -34.08 -22.38 5.05
CA ALA A 25 -34.19 -22.35 6.51
C ALA A 25 -33.12 -21.43 7.12
N ALA A 26 -31.88 -21.49 6.65
CA ALA A 26 -30.78 -20.64 7.13
C ALA A 26 -30.97 -19.14 6.83
N LEU A 27 -31.56 -18.78 5.68
CA LEU A 27 -31.89 -17.39 5.35
C LEU A 27 -32.95 -16.78 6.28
N GLY A 28 -33.83 -17.61 6.87
CA GLY A 28 -34.78 -17.16 7.89
C GLY A 28 -34.15 -16.88 9.26
N VAL A 29 -33.00 -17.50 9.56
CA VAL A 29 -32.29 -17.34 10.85
C VAL A 29 -31.34 -16.13 10.82
N ALA A 30 -30.76 -15.79 9.67
CA ALA A 30 -29.87 -14.63 9.51
C ALA A 30 -30.61 -13.27 9.49
N GLY A 31 -31.94 -13.26 9.56
CA GLY A 31 -32.77 -12.05 9.49
C GLY A 31 -33.13 -11.42 10.84
N ASP A 32 -32.81 -12.05 11.97
CA ASP A 32 -33.31 -11.60 13.29
C ASP A 32 -32.41 -10.60 14.03
N ASP A 33 -31.21 -10.27 13.52
CA ASP A 33 -30.31 -9.26 14.12
C ASP A 33 -30.09 -7.99 13.27
N ALA A 34 -30.87 -7.80 12.20
CA ALA A 34 -31.07 -6.46 11.64
C ALA A 34 -32.15 -5.75 12.46
N GLY A 35 -31.77 -4.72 13.22
CA GLY A 35 -32.67 -3.97 14.10
C GLY A 35 -34.08 -3.77 13.52
N ASP A 36 -35.04 -4.44 14.18
CA ASP A 36 -36.49 -4.31 14.08
C ASP A 36 -36.99 -3.80 12.70
N GLY A 37 -37.41 -4.71 11.81
CA GLY A 37 -38.28 -4.44 10.66
C GLY A 37 -39.69 -3.94 11.06
N ARG A 38 -39.73 -3.17 12.15
CA ARG A 38 -40.86 -2.65 12.90
C ARG A 38 -40.65 -1.16 13.03
N LEU A 39 -41.33 -0.41 12.16
CA LEU A 39 -41.34 1.03 12.28
C LEU A 39 -42.18 1.42 13.51
N LYS A 40 -41.52 1.88 14.58
CA LYS A 40 -42.20 2.42 15.77
C LYS A 40 -42.77 3.80 15.43
N VAL A 41 -44.06 3.84 15.11
CA VAL A 41 -44.73 5.09 14.70
C VAL A 41 -45.24 5.90 15.91
N GLY A 42 -45.09 5.37 17.13
CA GLY A 42 -45.43 6.04 18.38
C GLY A 42 -45.41 5.09 19.59
N PRO A 43 -45.66 5.61 20.81
CA PRO A 43 -45.68 4.79 22.02
C PRO A 43 -46.82 3.75 21.95
N GLY A 44 -46.45 2.47 21.79
CA GLY A 44 -47.39 1.35 21.83
C GLY A 44 -47.94 0.85 20.48
N ALA A 45 -47.51 1.38 19.33
CA ALA A 45 -47.91 0.86 18.01
C ALA A 45 -46.72 0.49 17.13
N LEU A 46 -46.73 -0.76 16.62
CA LEU A 46 -45.75 -1.32 15.70
C LEU A 46 -46.40 -1.62 14.34
N ILE A 47 -45.68 -1.34 13.25
CA ILE A 47 -45.99 -1.86 11.91
C ILE A 47 -44.83 -2.76 11.48
N THR A 48 -45.08 -4.07 11.35
CA THR A 48 -44.17 -5.05 10.75
C THR A 48 -44.39 -5.08 9.24
N HIS A 49 -43.35 -4.83 8.44
CA HIS A 49 -43.38 -5.00 6.99
C HIS A 49 -42.59 -6.26 6.61
N HIS A 50 -43.28 -7.37 6.38
CA HIS A 50 -42.67 -8.57 5.80
C HIS A 50 -42.77 -8.49 4.28
N ALA A 51 -41.80 -7.86 3.63
CA ALA A 51 -41.59 -8.04 2.20
C ALA A 51 -40.69 -9.26 1.99
N SER A 52 -41.30 -10.41 1.72
CA SER A 52 -40.78 -11.43 0.81
C SER A 52 -41.63 -12.71 0.93
N GLY A 53 -42.04 -13.27 -0.21
CA GLY A 53 -42.42 -14.68 -0.32
C GLY A 53 -41.32 -15.65 0.14
N ALA A 54 -40.06 -15.22 0.34
CA ALA A 54 -38.98 -15.99 0.95
C ALA A 54 -39.30 -16.39 2.40
N ALA A 55 -39.86 -15.49 3.22
CA ALA A 55 -40.30 -15.83 4.58
C ALA A 55 -41.43 -16.87 4.58
N GLN A 56 -42.33 -16.80 3.59
CA GLN A 56 -43.40 -17.77 3.40
C GLN A 56 -42.85 -19.11 2.90
N LEU A 57 -41.84 -19.09 2.02
CA LEU A 57 -41.14 -20.29 1.58
C LEU A 57 -40.43 -20.95 2.77
N THR A 58 -39.73 -20.18 3.61
CA THR A 58 -39.10 -20.70 4.84
C THR A 58 -40.10 -21.36 5.78
N GLU A 59 -41.30 -20.79 5.94
CA GLU A 59 -42.38 -21.38 6.75
C GLU A 59 -42.90 -22.73 6.16
N ILE A 60 -42.96 -22.87 4.83
CA ILE A 60 -43.27 -24.15 4.15
C ILE A 60 -42.17 -25.18 4.41
N LEU A 61 -40.92 -24.74 4.30
CA LEU A 61 -39.75 -25.60 4.28
C LEU A 61 -39.34 -26.07 5.69
N GLN A 62 -39.90 -25.45 6.75
CA GLN A 62 -39.83 -25.93 8.13
C GLN A 62 -40.87 -27.01 8.47
N SER A 63 -41.84 -27.29 7.59
CA SER A 63 -42.79 -28.40 7.77
C SER A 63 -42.27 -29.68 7.12
N GLU A 64 -42.27 -30.79 7.86
CA GLU A 64 -41.62 -32.05 7.44
C GLU A 64 -42.18 -32.59 6.12
N VAL A 65 -41.28 -32.63 5.11
CA VAL A 65 -41.33 -33.32 3.81
C VAL A 65 -42.57 -33.08 2.94
N LEU A 66 -42.45 -32.16 1.98
CA LEU A 66 -43.48 -31.89 0.96
C LEU A 66 -42.91 -31.99 -0.46
N GLU A 67 -42.63 -33.21 -0.90
CA GLU A 67 -42.46 -33.45 -2.34
C GLU A 67 -43.82 -33.46 -3.05
N ASN A 68 -43.92 -32.74 -4.18
CA ASN A 68 -45.09 -32.66 -5.07
C ASN A 68 -46.36 -31.97 -4.51
N GLN A 69 -46.29 -31.23 -3.39
CA GLN A 69 -47.45 -30.48 -2.89
C GLN A 69 -47.53 -29.03 -3.41
N VAL A 70 -48.76 -28.52 -3.47
CA VAL A 70 -49.09 -27.16 -3.87
C VAL A 70 -49.42 -26.38 -2.61
N VAL A 71 -48.66 -25.33 -2.31
CA VAL A 71 -48.93 -24.49 -1.13
C VAL A 71 -49.39 -23.11 -1.57
N SER A 72 -50.52 -22.65 -1.03
CA SER A 72 -51.17 -21.39 -1.40
C SER A 72 -51.18 -20.42 -0.23
N PHE A 73 -50.63 -19.22 -0.45
CA PHE A 73 -50.68 -18.12 0.51
C PHE A 73 -51.62 -17.05 0.01
N ARG A 74 -52.45 -16.48 0.89
CA ARG A 74 -53.20 -15.27 0.59
C ARG A 74 -52.51 -14.08 1.24
N ILE A 75 -51.96 -13.20 0.41
CA ILE A 75 -51.29 -11.99 0.84
C ILE A 75 -52.30 -10.85 0.81
N VAL A 76 -52.52 -10.20 1.94
CA VAL A 76 -53.40 -9.03 2.07
C VAL A 76 -52.58 -7.88 2.63
N VAL A 77 -52.32 -6.88 1.80
CA VAL A 77 -51.64 -5.66 2.25
C VAL A 77 -52.72 -4.71 2.73
N THR A 78 -52.61 -4.22 3.96
CA THR A 78 -53.56 -3.26 4.52
C THR A 78 -52.90 -1.90 4.65
N LYS A 79 -53.63 -0.84 4.30
CA LYS A 79 -53.16 0.54 4.50
C LYS A 79 -53.81 1.07 5.78
N PRO A 80 -53.03 1.60 6.74
CA PRO A 80 -53.62 2.26 7.91
C PRO A 80 -54.27 3.57 7.45
N ARG A 81 -55.58 3.72 7.71
CA ARG A 81 -56.28 5.00 7.50
C ARG A 81 -56.26 5.82 8.80
N VAL A 82 -55.76 7.05 8.71
CA VAL A 82 -55.85 8.05 9.78
C VAL A 82 -57.04 8.98 9.47
N ARG A 83 -58.07 9.00 10.32
CA ARG A 83 -59.28 9.80 10.09
C ARG A 83 -58.93 11.29 9.95
N GLY A 84 -59.38 11.92 8.85
CA GLY A 84 -59.33 13.37 8.65
C GLY A 84 -58.10 13.95 7.93
N LYS A 85 -57.14 13.12 7.47
CA LYS A 85 -55.92 13.62 6.79
C LYS A 85 -55.65 12.84 5.50
N VAL A 86 -55.48 13.56 4.39
CA VAL A 86 -55.36 12.97 3.03
C VAL A 86 -53.90 12.81 2.57
N LYS A 87 -52.92 13.50 3.20
CA LYS A 87 -51.50 13.51 2.78
C LYS A 87 -50.59 12.74 3.76
N LEU A 88 -49.64 11.98 3.20
CA LEU A 88 -48.73 11.06 3.90
C LEU A 88 -47.84 11.76 4.94
N GLU A 89 -47.37 12.98 4.65
CA GLU A 89 -46.51 13.77 5.52
C GLU A 89 -47.22 14.18 6.81
N ALA A 90 -48.52 14.48 6.72
CA ALA A 90 -49.33 14.85 7.87
C ALA A 90 -49.71 13.65 8.76
N ALA A 91 -49.50 12.42 8.29
CA ALA A 91 -49.69 11.20 9.09
C ALA A 91 -48.45 10.86 9.95
N ARG A 92 -47.25 11.34 9.58
CA ARG A 92 -46.02 11.12 10.35
C ARG A 92 -45.99 11.86 11.69
N THR A 93 -46.76 12.93 11.84
CA THR A 93 -46.73 13.80 13.02
C THR A 93 -47.81 13.50 14.07
N VAL A 94 -48.66 12.49 13.85
CA VAL A 94 -49.85 12.27 14.68
C VAL A 94 -49.60 11.16 15.72
N ARG A 95 -49.50 11.55 16.99
CA ARG A 95 -49.62 10.62 18.13
C ARG A 95 -51.08 10.54 18.56
N THR A 96 -51.89 9.71 17.89
CA THR A 96 -53.26 9.43 18.35
C THR A 96 -53.31 8.13 19.14
N LYS A 97 -54.07 8.14 20.24
CA LYS A 97 -54.34 6.95 21.08
C LYS A 97 -55.37 5.99 20.46
N GLU A 98 -56.04 6.36 19.37
CA GLU A 98 -57.05 5.52 18.73
C GLU A 98 -56.42 4.52 17.74
N PRO A 99 -56.84 3.23 17.74
CA PRO A 99 -56.31 2.21 16.84
C PRO A 99 -56.70 2.51 15.38
N PHE A 100 -55.73 2.44 14.47
CA PHE A 100 -55.97 2.66 13.04
C PHE A 100 -56.99 1.66 12.49
N ALA A 101 -58.00 2.16 11.77
CA ALA A 101 -58.86 1.30 10.96
C ALA A 101 -58.03 0.75 9.80
N ARG A 102 -57.89 -0.57 9.73
CA ARG A 102 -57.13 -1.28 8.68
C ARG A 102 -58.08 -1.68 7.57
N SER A 103 -58.01 -1.00 6.43
CA SER A 103 -58.68 -1.47 5.20
C SER A 103 -57.66 -2.17 4.30
N PRO A 104 -57.99 -3.34 3.72
CA PRO A 104 -57.14 -3.98 2.74
C PRO A 104 -57.00 -3.07 1.51
N PHE A 105 -55.78 -3.01 1.00
CA PHE A 105 -55.32 -2.09 -0.03
C PHE A 105 -55.22 -2.82 -1.38
N TYR A 106 -54.50 -3.94 -1.38
CA TYR A 106 -54.63 -4.98 -2.39
C TYR A 106 -54.41 -6.35 -1.74
N SER A 107 -54.93 -7.39 -2.38
CA SER A 107 -54.66 -8.77 -2.00
C SER A 107 -54.43 -9.63 -3.22
N PHE A 108 -53.60 -10.64 -3.09
CA PHE A 108 -53.45 -11.68 -4.10
C PHE A 108 -53.14 -13.01 -3.42
N LYS A 109 -53.34 -14.11 -4.14
CA LYS A 109 -52.90 -15.43 -3.73
C LYS A 109 -51.63 -15.79 -4.48
N SER A 110 -50.62 -16.25 -3.76
CA SER A 110 -49.36 -16.76 -4.31
C SER A 110 -49.29 -18.25 -4.03
N VAL A 111 -49.31 -19.06 -5.08
CA VAL A 111 -49.12 -20.50 -5.00
C VAL A 111 -47.73 -20.87 -5.44
N TRP A 112 -47.08 -21.68 -4.62
CA TRP A 112 -45.80 -22.28 -4.91
C TRP A 112 -45.98 -23.76 -5.22
N ARG A 113 -45.29 -24.23 -6.25
CA ARG A 113 -45.24 -25.64 -6.64
C ARG A 113 -43.78 -26.03 -6.80
N LEU A 114 -43.34 -27.00 -6.00
CA LEU A 114 -42.01 -27.58 -6.14
C LEU A 114 -42.17 -28.93 -6.83
N ARG A 115 -41.41 -29.15 -7.89
CA ARG A 115 -41.38 -30.42 -8.62
C ARG A 115 -39.93 -30.84 -8.82
N PRO A 116 -39.60 -32.13 -8.67
CA PRO A 116 -38.30 -32.62 -9.07
C PRO A 116 -38.11 -32.39 -10.58
N TYR A 117 -36.95 -31.89 -10.95
CA TYR A 117 -36.58 -31.62 -12.34
C TYR A 117 -35.81 -32.82 -12.91
N PRO A 118 -36.13 -33.31 -14.12
CA PRO A 118 -35.58 -34.57 -14.63
C PRO A 118 -34.04 -34.64 -14.75
N ALA A 119 -33.37 -33.49 -14.86
CA ALA A 119 -31.91 -33.40 -15.00
C ALA A 119 -31.16 -33.32 -13.65
N GLY A 120 -31.84 -33.56 -12.52
CA GLY A 120 -31.32 -33.25 -11.19
C GLY A 120 -31.54 -31.78 -10.87
N GLY A 121 -32.40 -31.50 -9.88
CA GLY A 121 -32.79 -30.15 -9.51
C GLY A 121 -34.24 -30.05 -9.05
N THR A 122 -34.65 -28.86 -8.63
CA THR A 122 -36.03 -28.56 -8.21
C THR A 122 -36.61 -27.45 -9.07
N HIS A 123 -37.65 -27.78 -9.82
CA HIS A 123 -38.44 -26.82 -10.56
C HIS A 123 -39.44 -26.13 -9.62
N VAL A 124 -39.20 -24.86 -9.31
CA VAL A 124 -40.06 -24.06 -8.43
C VAL A 124 -40.95 -23.16 -9.29
N THR A 125 -42.25 -23.34 -9.21
CA THR A 125 -43.21 -22.48 -9.92
C THR A 125 -43.99 -21.64 -8.93
N ARG A 126 -43.95 -20.32 -9.09
CA ARG A 126 -44.79 -19.39 -8.35
C ARG A 126 -45.89 -18.88 -9.28
N VAL A 127 -47.15 -19.09 -8.91
CA VAL A 127 -48.32 -18.59 -9.63
C VAL A 127 -49.02 -17.58 -8.74
N ILE A 128 -49.20 -16.36 -9.22
CA ILE A 128 -49.99 -15.35 -8.54
C ILE A 128 -51.37 -15.26 -9.21
N PHE A 129 -52.42 -15.38 -8.40
CA PHE A 129 -53.81 -15.28 -8.85
C PHE A 129 -54.67 -14.49 -7.87
N ASP A 130 -55.90 -14.21 -8.27
CA ASP A 130 -56.88 -13.46 -7.49
C ASP A 130 -56.36 -12.08 -7.03
N PHE A 131 -55.56 -11.39 -7.86
CA PHE A 131 -55.15 -10.03 -7.55
C PHE A 131 -56.39 -9.12 -7.54
N LYS A 132 -56.68 -8.57 -6.36
CA LYS A 132 -57.76 -7.63 -6.09
C LYS A 132 -57.18 -6.38 -5.49
N GLN A 133 -57.37 -5.26 -6.18
CA GLN A 133 -57.04 -3.95 -5.67
C GLN A 133 -58.33 -3.28 -5.18
N PHE A 134 -58.38 -2.93 -3.90
CA PHE A 134 -59.60 -2.43 -3.27
C PHE A 134 -59.72 -0.90 -3.34
N GLU A 135 -58.61 -0.19 -3.57
CA GLU A 135 -58.58 1.26 -3.77
C GLU A 135 -57.85 1.60 -5.08
N LEU A 136 -58.47 2.42 -5.95
CA LEU A 136 -57.83 2.94 -7.16
C LEU A 136 -56.62 3.81 -6.77
N LEU A 137 -55.45 3.49 -7.30
CA LEU A 137 -54.20 4.18 -7.02
C LEU A 137 -53.74 5.01 -8.21
N GLU A 138 -52.95 6.05 -7.92
CA GLU A 138 -52.18 6.81 -8.91
C GLU A 138 -51.00 6.01 -9.48
N PHE A 139 -50.69 4.84 -8.92
CA PHE A 139 -49.63 3.95 -9.39
C PHE A 139 -50.13 2.53 -9.62
N ASP A 140 -49.55 1.85 -10.62
CA ASP A 140 -49.89 0.50 -11.03
C ASP A 140 -49.41 -0.53 -9.99
N ALA A 141 -50.27 -0.86 -9.02
CA ALA A 141 -49.97 -1.80 -7.97
C ALA A 141 -49.67 -3.21 -8.51
N LEU A 142 -50.30 -3.61 -9.62
CA LEU A 142 -50.03 -4.90 -10.26
C LEU A 142 -48.61 -4.90 -10.84
N GLY A 143 -48.23 -3.84 -11.55
CA GLY A 143 -46.86 -3.66 -12.06
C GLY A 143 -45.82 -3.64 -10.94
N SER A 144 -46.11 -2.97 -9.83
CA SER A 144 -45.21 -2.94 -8.66
C SER A 144 -45.07 -4.31 -7.99
N VAL A 145 -46.17 -5.05 -7.84
CA VAL A 145 -46.13 -6.40 -7.25
C VAL A 145 -45.42 -7.38 -8.18
N SER A 146 -45.67 -7.31 -9.50
CA SER A 146 -44.97 -8.15 -10.49
C SER A 146 -43.46 -7.90 -10.43
N ARG A 147 -43.03 -6.63 -10.44
CA ARG A 147 -41.61 -6.29 -10.38
C ARG A 147 -40.96 -6.73 -9.07
N ALA A 148 -41.66 -6.58 -7.95
CA ALA A 148 -41.16 -7.06 -6.65
C ALA A 148 -41.00 -8.58 -6.64
N VAL A 149 -41.94 -9.32 -7.25
CA VAL A 149 -41.88 -10.78 -7.36
C VAL A 149 -40.75 -11.22 -8.30
N GLU A 150 -40.49 -10.50 -9.39
CA GLU A 150 -39.37 -10.77 -10.29
C GLU A 150 -38.02 -10.54 -9.60
N LEU A 151 -37.86 -9.42 -8.89
CA LEU A 151 -36.66 -9.13 -8.10
C LEU A 151 -36.44 -10.20 -7.02
N GLU A 152 -37.52 -10.63 -6.37
CA GLU A 152 -37.46 -11.69 -5.37
C GLU A 152 -37.06 -13.03 -5.99
N ASN A 153 -37.66 -13.39 -7.14
CA ASN A 153 -37.30 -14.60 -7.88
C ASN A 153 -35.83 -14.57 -8.33
N GLU A 154 -35.32 -13.42 -8.74
CA GLU A 154 -33.93 -13.24 -9.13
C GLU A 154 -32.99 -13.35 -7.92
N ASN A 155 -33.37 -12.81 -6.76
CA ASN A 155 -32.62 -13.00 -5.53
C ASN A 155 -32.59 -14.46 -5.09
N ILE A 156 -33.70 -15.20 -5.26
CA ILE A 156 -33.74 -16.65 -5.00
C ILE A 156 -32.81 -17.38 -5.96
N ARG A 157 -32.82 -17.03 -7.26
CA ARG A 157 -31.88 -17.60 -8.24
C ARG A 157 -30.44 -17.31 -7.87
N GLN A 158 -30.10 -16.07 -7.55
CA GLN A 158 -28.74 -15.67 -7.20
C GLN A 158 -28.28 -16.37 -5.93
N SER A 159 -29.08 -16.32 -4.86
CA SER A 159 -28.77 -16.97 -3.58
C SER A 159 -28.58 -18.48 -3.72
N TRP A 160 -29.42 -19.15 -4.52
CA TRP A 160 -29.32 -20.59 -4.71
C TRP A 160 -28.27 -20.99 -5.75
N SER A 161 -28.00 -20.15 -6.75
CA SER A 161 -26.88 -20.34 -7.69
C SER A 161 -25.52 -20.20 -6.98
N VAL A 162 -25.43 -19.31 -5.99
CA VAL A 162 -24.26 -19.20 -5.10
C VAL A 162 -24.13 -20.43 -4.20
N ALA A 163 -25.24 -21.02 -3.75
CA ALA A 163 -25.21 -22.29 -3.01
C ALA A 163 -24.79 -23.49 -3.89
N VAL A 164 -25.19 -23.52 -5.16
CA VAL A 164 -24.74 -24.52 -6.16
C VAL A 164 -23.26 -24.33 -6.52
N ALA A 165 -22.76 -23.09 -6.55
CA ALA A 165 -21.34 -22.79 -6.77
C ALA A 165 -20.44 -23.18 -5.58
N LEU A 166 -21.02 -23.52 -4.43
CA LEU A 166 -20.30 -23.85 -3.19
C LEU A 166 -20.33 -25.34 -2.81
N ALA A 167 -20.81 -26.25 -3.68
CA ALA A 167 -20.61 -27.69 -3.52
C ALA A 167 -20.56 -28.41 -4.88
N PRO A 168 -19.36 -28.91 -5.27
CA PRO A 168 -19.09 -30.31 -4.94
C PRO A 168 -17.75 -30.48 -4.22
N ASP A 169 -17.86 -31.11 -3.05
CA ASP A 169 -16.83 -31.74 -2.22
C ASP A 169 -16.11 -30.85 -1.19
N LYS A 170 -16.90 -30.33 -0.22
CA LYS A 170 -16.49 -30.42 1.20
C LYS A 170 -16.89 -31.83 1.67
N THR A 171 -16.04 -32.64 2.31
CA THR A 171 -15.51 -32.39 3.66
C THR A 171 -14.30 -33.23 4.08
N LEU A 172 -13.61 -32.68 5.09
CA LEU A 172 -12.64 -33.24 6.04
C LEU A 172 -12.95 -34.68 6.56
N ALA A 173 -11.87 -35.46 6.79
CA ALA A 173 -11.70 -36.65 7.67
C ALA A 173 -12.45 -37.99 7.37
N ALA A 174 -11.67 -38.95 6.83
CA ALA A 174 -11.67 -40.43 6.97
C ALA A 174 -12.94 -41.26 7.29
N LYS A 175 -13.35 -42.15 6.36
CA LYS A 175 -13.24 -43.63 6.47
C LYS A 175 -13.43 -44.33 5.09
N PRO A 176 -12.83 -45.52 4.87
CA PRO A 176 -12.52 -46.06 3.54
C PRO A 176 -13.59 -47.00 2.99
N GLY A 177 -13.80 -47.01 1.67
CA GLY A 177 -14.50 -48.12 1.01
C GLY A 177 -14.96 -47.88 -0.42
N VAL A 178 -14.23 -48.51 -1.35
CA VAL A 178 -14.67 -49.07 -2.64
C VAL A 178 -14.67 -48.15 -3.88
N LEU A 179 -13.73 -48.54 -4.75
CA LEU A 179 -13.44 -48.17 -6.15
C LEU A 179 -14.62 -48.12 -7.14
N SER A 180 -14.32 -47.43 -8.26
CA SER A 180 -14.79 -47.62 -9.67
C SER A 180 -15.91 -46.68 -10.14
N GLY A 181 -15.83 -45.91 -11.23
CA GLY A 181 -14.79 -45.76 -12.25
C GLY A 181 -15.26 -44.87 -13.43
N ALA A 182 -14.30 -44.50 -14.29
CA ALA A 182 -14.39 -44.08 -15.71
C ALA A 182 -14.83 -42.63 -16.11
N LEU A 183 -13.81 -41.84 -16.52
CA LEU A 183 -13.65 -41.00 -17.75
C LEU A 183 -14.81 -40.07 -18.20
N GLY A 184 -14.65 -38.79 -18.61
CA GLY A 184 -13.54 -37.87 -18.90
C GLY A 184 -14.15 -36.48 -19.22
N GLY A 185 -13.54 -35.33 -18.92
CA GLY A 185 -12.56 -34.62 -19.76
C GLY A 185 -12.98 -33.15 -19.93
N GLY A 186 -12.11 -32.18 -19.56
CA GLY A 186 -12.32 -30.73 -19.73
C GLY A 186 -11.92 -29.90 -18.49
N ALA A 187 -10.62 -29.71 -18.28
CA ALA A 187 -10.04 -29.15 -17.04
C ALA A 187 -10.00 -27.61 -17.02
N LEU A 188 -10.92 -27.00 -16.27
CA LEU A 188 -10.73 -25.72 -15.58
C LEU A 188 -10.14 -26.01 -14.19
N ALA A 189 -9.24 -25.15 -13.71
CA ALA A 189 -8.41 -25.34 -12.52
C ALA A 189 -9.19 -25.89 -11.31
N LYS A 190 -8.80 -27.08 -10.85
CA LYS A 190 -9.37 -27.73 -9.67
C LYS A 190 -8.69 -27.20 -8.40
N PRO A 191 -9.45 -26.72 -7.40
CA PRO A 191 -8.89 -26.34 -6.11
C PRO A 191 -8.48 -27.58 -5.30
N VAL A 192 -7.28 -27.55 -4.72
CA VAL A 192 -6.73 -28.59 -3.83
C VAL A 192 -7.15 -28.27 -2.39
N GLY A 193 -8.08 -29.05 -1.83
CA GLY A 193 -8.56 -28.86 -0.46
C GLY A 193 -7.56 -29.34 0.59
N ILE A 194 -7.18 -28.47 1.52
CA ILE A 194 -6.32 -28.78 2.67
C ILE A 194 -7.08 -28.44 3.95
N ALA A 195 -7.05 -29.36 4.91
CA ALA A 195 -7.66 -29.17 6.23
C ALA A 195 -6.99 -28.00 6.97
N VAL A 196 -7.80 -27.03 7.40
CA VAL A 196 -7.34 -25.90 8.24
C VAL A 196 -7.04 -26.46 9.63
N SER A 197 -5.79 -26.33 10.09
CA SER A 197 -5.41 -26.73 11.44
C SER A 197 -5.97 -25.74 12.47
N GLY A 198 -6.22 -26.15 13.71
CA GLY A 198 -6.88 -25.31 14.73
C GLY A 198 -6.17 -24.00 15.11
N SER A 199 -4.98 -23.74 14.58
CA SER A 199 -4.19 -22.52 14.76
C SER A 199 -4.22 -21.55 13.56
N GLU A 200 -4.87 -21.92 12.46
CA GLU A 200 -4.95 -21.13 11.23
C GLU A 200 -6.23 -20.30 11.22
N LEU A 201 -6.08 -18.99 11.05
CA LEU A 201 -7.20 -18.06 10.92
C LEU A 201 -7.81 -18.12 9.51
N TYR A 202 -6.96 -18.27 8.49
CA TYR A 202 -7.33 -18.21 7.08
C TYR A 202 -6.35 -19.02 6.24
N SER A 203 -6.83 -19.67 5.18
CA SER A 203 -5.99 -20.34 4.19
C SER A 203 -6.64 -20.22 2.82
N ALA A 204 -5.92 -19.66 1.85
CA ALA A 204 -6.34 -19.59 0.46
C ALA A 204 -5.24 -20.13 -0.45
N SER A 205 -5.63 -20.62 -1.62
CA SER A 205 -4.70 -21.06 -2.64
C SER A 205 -5.22 -20.68 -4.01
N PHE A 206 -4.32 -20.22 -4.88
CA PHE A 206 -4.63 -19.88 -6.27
C PHE A 206 -3.50 -20.36 -7.18
N VAL A 207 -3.83 -20.61 -8.44
CA VAL A 207 -2.87 -21.11 -9.44
C VAL A 207 -2.51 -19.97 -10.37
N VAL A 208 -1.21 -19.75 -10.58
CA VAL A 208 -0.67 -18.80 -11.54
C VAL A 208 -0.15 -19.58 -12.75
N GLU A 209 -0.62 -19.21 -13.96
CA GLU A 209 -0.24 -19.85 -15.23
C GLU A 209 1.15 -19.40 -15.70
N THR A 210 2.18 -19.66 -14.91
CA THR A 210 3.58 -19.46 -15.31
C THR A 210 4.42 -20.68 -14.94
N ALA A 211 5.32 -21.04 -15.84
CA ALA A 211 6.07 -22.29 -15.85
C ALA A 211 7.10 -22.49 -14.72
N ASP A 212 7.42 -21.44 -13.96
CA ASP A 212 8.48 -21.52 -12.96
C ASP A 212 8.04 -20.88 -11.65
N ALA A 213 8.01 -21.69 -10.59
CA ALA A 213 7.69 -21.22 -9.25
C ALA A 213 8.73 -20.24 -8.71
N ASP A 214 9.99 -20.32 -9.17
CA ASP A 214 11.01 -19.31 -8.87
C ASP A 214 10.66 -17.98 -9.51
N ARG A 215 10.18 -17.97 -10.75
CA ARG A 215 9.71 -16.75 -11.41
C ARG A 215 8.49 -16.14 -10.71
N VAL A 216 7.53 -16.95 -10.26
CA VAL A 216 6.37 -16.44 -9.49
C VAL A 216 6.81 -15.85 -8.17
N PHE A 217 7.73 -16.53 -7.48
CA PHE A 217 8.32 -16.05 -6.25
C PHE A 217 9.06 -14.73 -6.47
N GLU A 218 9.95 -14.65 -7.46
CA GLU A 218 10.67 -13.44 -7.86
C GLU A 218 9.72 -12.28 -8.14
N VAL A 219 8.64 -12.52 -8.89
CA VAL A 219 7.63 -11.52 -9.21
C VAL A 219 6.87 -11.06 -7.95
N MET A 220 6.52 -11.97 -7.03
CA MET A 220 5.91 -11.63 -5.73
C MET A 220 6.79 -10.77 -4.83
N VAL A 221 8.10 -11.04 -4.82
CA VAL A 221 9.06 -10.27 -4.01
C VAL A 221 9.62 -9.06 -4.75
N SER A 222 9.29 -8.91 -6.04
CA SER A 222 9.69 -7.80 -6.88
C SER A 222 8.97 -6.50 -6.50
N ASN A 223 9.60 -5.39 -6.86
CA ASN A 223 9.00 -4.07 -6.70
C ASN A 223 7.78 -3.85 -7.59
N GLU A 224 7.54 -4.67 -8.63
CA GLU A 224 6.41 -4.51 -9.55
C GLU A 224 5.09 -4.89 -8.88
N ILE A 225 5.02 -6.07 -8.24
CA ILE A 225 3.84 -6.43 -7.43
C ILE A 225 3.70 -5.50 -6.23
N LEU A 226 4.80 -5.14 -5.56
CA LEU A 226 4.75 -4.19 -4.44
C LEU A 226 4.27 -2.79 -4.86
N TYR A 227 4.55 -2.36 -6.09
CA TYR A 227 4.06 -1.10 -6.64
C TYR A 227 2.57 -1.18 -7.01
N GLU A 228 2.12 -2.28 -7.59
CA GLU A 228 0.69 -2.54 -7.81
C GLU A 228 -0.07 -2.63 -6.48
N TYR A 229 0.58 -3.21 -5.46
CA TYR A 229 0.10 -3.22 -4.08
C TYR A 229 0.01 -1.80 -3.50
N HIS A 230 0.98 -0.94 -3.77
CA HIS A 230 0.90 0.48 -3.38
C HIS A 230 -0.23 1.22 -4.11
N ASN A 231 -0.42 0.97 -5.41
CA ASN A 231 -1.48 1.61 -6.19
C ASN A 231 -2.88 1.15 -5.76
N PHE A 232 -3.03 -0.09 -5.30
CA PHE A 232 -4.24 -0.59 -4.65
C PHE A 232 -4.66 0.31 -3.46
N LEU A 233 -3.70 0.96 -2.80
CA LEU A 233 -3.84 1.55 -1.46
C LEU A 233 -3.99 3.08 -1.42
N LYS A 234 -4.18 3.79 -2.52
CA LYS A 234 -4.47 5.25 -2.46
C LYS A 234 -5.90 5.46 -1.91
N GLU A 235 -6.18 6.28 -0.89
CA GLU A 235 -5.55 7.48 -0.30
C GLU A 235 -4.79 7.24 1.03
N GLY A 236 -3.71 8.01 1.31
CA GLY A 236 -3.07 8.07 2.63
C GLY A 236 -2.08 6.94 2.99
N SER A 237 -1.51 6.24 2.01
CA SER A 237 -0.56 5.14 2.24
C SER A 237 0.91 5.55 2.11
N TYR A 238 1.79 4.87 2.86
CA TYR A 238 3.26 5.06 2.85
C TYR A 238 3.97 3.70 2.80
N LEU A 239 5.16 3.62 2.18
CA LEU A 239 5.89 2.36 1.97
C LEU A 239 7.40 2.57 2.08
N ARG A 240 8.11 1.79 2.89
CA ARG A 240 9.58 1.76 2.84
C ARG A 240 10.18 0.36 2.97
N LEU A 241 11.09 0.02 2.06
CA LEU A 241 11.43 -1.36 1.65
C LEU A 241 12.74 -1.92 2.23
N ASP A 242 13.16 -1.47 3.41
CA ASP A 242 14.17 -2.08 4.32
C ASP A 242 14.35 -1.21 5.58
N GLU A 243 15.03 -1.61 6.66
CA GLU A 243 15.49 -2.94 7.11
C GLU A 243 14.41 -3.51 8.07
N SER A 244 13.39 -4.28 7.72
CA SER A 244 13.16 -5.32 6.74
C SER A 244 11.73 -5.16 6.20
N ARG A 245 11.56 -4.09 5.40
CA ARG A 245 10.42 -3.64 4.59
C ARG A 245 9.07 -3.48 5.33
N ALA A 246 8.66 -2.24 5.51
CA ALA A 246 7.41 -1.79 6.11
C ALA A 246 6.46 -1.19 5.05
N LEU A 247 5.19 -1.63 5.09
CA LEU A 247 4.08 -0.99 4.39
C LEU A 247 3.12 -0.43 5.42
N LEU A 248 2.84 0.87 5.35
CA LEU A 248 1.92 1.61 6.20
C LEU A 248 0.65 1.90 5.41
N ARG A 249 -0.43 1.19 5.75
CA ARG A 249 -1.75 1.34 5.11
C ARG A 249 -2.74 1.93 6.10
N GLN A 250 -3.49 2.95 5.71
CA GLN A 250 -4.65 3.38 6.47
C GLN A 250 -5.93 2.69 5.95
N VAL A 251 -6.74 2.08 6.81
CA VAL A 251 -8.08 1.55 6.49
C VAL A 251 -9.04 2.03 7.56
N ASN A 252 -9.99 2.91 7.24
CA ASN A 252 -11.03 3.35 8.18
C ASN A 252 -10.48 3.83 9.55
N GLY A 253 -9.36 4.56 9.56
CA GLY A 253 -8.72 5.04 10.80
C GLY A 253 -7.72 4.08 11.46
N VAL A 254 -7.52 2.90 10.89
CA VAL A 254 -6.53 1.90 11.32
C VAL A 254 -5.27 2.01 10.47
N VAL A 255 -4.09 2.14 11.07
CA VAL A 255 -2.81 2.05 10.36
C VAL A 255 -2.24 0.64 10.47
N LEU A 256 -2.09 -0.04 9.34
CA LEU A 256 -1.47 -1.36 9.24
C LEU A 256 0.00 -1.19 8.93
N LEU A 257 0.86 -1.67 9.81
CA LEU A 257 2.28 -1.84 9.59
C LEU A 257 2.55 -3.28 9.18
N VAL A 258 2.85 -3.50 7.90
CA VAL A 258 3.24 -4.82 7.39
C VAL A 258 4.76 -4.91 7.36
N THR A 259 5.33 -5.74 8.23
CA THR A 259 6.77 -6.07 8.21
C THR A 259 6.96 -7.39 7.48
N SER A 260 7.81 -7.42 6.46
CA SER A 260 8.01 -8.63 5.64
C SER A 260 9.38 -9.25 5.88
N ARG A 261 9.42 -10.52 6.31
CA ARG A 261 10.66 -11.29 6.41
C ARG A 261 10.66 -12.39 5.36
N VAL A 262 11.24 -12.10 4.21
CA VAL A 262 11.42 -13.09 3.15
C VAL A 262 12.56 -14.03 3.57
N LYS A 263 12.26 -15.30 3.83
CA LYS A 263 13.28 -16.35 3.86
C LYS A 263 13.40 -16.88 2.45
N ALA A 264 14.37 -16.39 1.68
CA ALA A 264 14.54 -16.75 0.27
C ALA A 264 14.90 -18.23 0.05
N GLU A 265 15.28 -18.95 1.10
CA GLU A 265 15.50 -20.38 1.01
C GLU A 265 14.14 -21.11 0.93
N HIS A 266 13.87 -21.75 -0.21
CA HIS A 266 12.77 -22.71 -0.45
C HIS A 266 11.39 -22.17 -0.88
N ARG A 267 11.31 -21.10 -1.69
CA ARG A 267 10.02 -20.67 -2.29
C ARG A 267 8.94 -20.45 -1.22
N HIS A 268 9.36 -19.76 -0.16
CA HIS A 268 8.59 -19.53 1.05
C HIS A 268 8.72 -18.06 1.46
N MET A 269 7.62 -17.39 1.78
CA MET A 269 7.64 -16.00 2.22
C MET A 269 6.80 -15.84 3.48
N LEU A 270 7.40 -15.28 4.52
CA LEU A 270 6.71 -15.00 5.78
C LEU A 270 6.55 -13.49 5.94
N THR A 271 5.31 -13.01 6.05
CA THR A 271 5.04 -11.61 6.38
C THR A 271 4.31 -11.52 7.70
N MET A 272 4.60 -10.48 8.47
CA MET A 272 3.97 -10.20 9.75
C MET A 272 3.29 -8.84 9.68
N THR A 273 1.97 -8.86 9.80
CA THR A 273 1.15 -7.65 9.82
C THR A 273 0.82 -7.29 11.25
N VAL A 274 1.15 -6.07 11.64
CA VAL A 274 0.81 -5.48 12.93
C VAL A 274 -0.11 -4.29 12.67
N GLY A 275 -1.31 -4.33 13.22
CA GLY A 275 -2.24 -3.20 13.15
C GLY A 275 -2.05 -2.27 14.33
N HIS A 276 -2.04 -0.97 14.05
CA HIS A 276 -2.06 0.13 15.02
C HIS A 276 -3.29 1.00 14.79
N ILE A 277 -3.78 1.65 15.84
CA ILE A 277 -4.83 2.66 15.72
C ILE A 277 -4.14 4.01 15.49
N ALA A 278 -4.61 4.77 14.52
CA ALA A 278 -3.99 6.03 14.12
C ALA A 278 -4.65 7.20 14.84
N GLY A 279 -4.12 7.55 16.02
CA GLY A 279 -4.69 8.60 16.86
C GLY A 279 -6.12 8.32 17.35
N ASP A 280 -6.65 9.21 18.20
CA ASP A 280 -7.95 9.00 18.85
C ASP A 280 -9.14 9.47 17.99
N THR A 281 -8.89 10.02 16.79
CA THR A 281 -9.91 10.59 15.90
C THR A 281 -9.60 10.33 14.43
N GLU A 282 -10.62 10.21 13.58
CA GLU A 282 -10.48 10.03 12.12
C GLU A 282 -9.62 11.13 11.46
N LYS A 283 -9.69 12.37 11.96
CA LYS A 283 -8.86 13.49 11.49
C LYS A 283 -7.38 13.35 11.89
N ALA A 284 -7.10 12.81 13.08
CA ALA A 284 -5.74 12.49 13.50
C ALA A 284 -5.20 11.28 12.73
N ALA A 285 -6.07 10.31 12.41
CA ALA A 285 -5.74 9.17 11.57
C ALA A 285 -5.37 9.58 10.14
N MET A 286 -6.10 10.53 9.56
CA MET A 286 -5.90 11.03 8.19
C MET A 286 -4.62 11.86 8.00
N ALA A 287 -3.92 12.24 9.08
CA ALA A 287 -2.70 13.02 9.03
C ALA A 287 -1.42 12.16 8.92
N VAL A 288 -1.55 10.83 8.82
CA VAL A 288 -0.43 9.87 8.79
C VAL A 288 0.33 9.98 7.48
N THR A 289 1.41 10.76 7.48
CA THR A 289 2.17 11.08 6.24
C THR A 289 3.69 11.09 6.39
N THR A 290 4.24 10.84 7.59
CA THR A 290 5.68 10.96 7.87
C THR A 290 6.22 9.88 8.81
N ASP A 291 7.50 9.53 8.65
CA ASP A 291 8.25 8.54 9.45
C ASP A 291 8.31 8.84 10.97
N GLU A 292 8.03 10.09 11.38
CA GLU A 292 8.24 10.57 12.75
C GLU A 292 7.00 10.50 13.66
N GLN A 293 5.88 9.95 13.18
CA GLN A 293 4.62 10.01 13.91
C GLN A 293 4.49 8.88 14.96
N VAL A 294 4.04 9.25 16.16
CA VAL A 294 3.85 8.32 17.29
C VAL A 294 2.72 7.34 16.97
N MET A 295 3.09 6.10 16.66
CA MET A 295 2.15 4.99 16.52
C MET A 295 1.63 4.62 17.91
N GLY A 296 0.32 4.47 18.06
CA GLY A 296 -0.28 3.91 19.28
C GLY A 296 0.12 2.45 19.47
N ASP A 297 -0.21 1.89 20.63
CA ASP A 297 0.03 0.48 20.92
C ASP A 297 -0.59 -0.42 19.83
N PRO A 298 0.09 -1.51 19.43
CA PRO A 298 -0.44 -2.43 18.44
C PRO A 298 -1.75 -3.04 18.97
N PHE A 299 -2.81 -3.04 18.16
CA PHE A 299 -4.10 -3.62 18.56
C PHE A 299 -4.34 -5.01 17.99
N TYR A 300 -3.63 -5.40 16.92
CA TYR A 300 -3.55 -6.81 16.51
C TYR A 300 -2.24 -7.16 15.82
N ARG A 301 -1.95 -8.46 15.78
CA ARG A 301 -0.86 -9.07 15.03
C ARG A 301 -1.34 -10.32 14.32
N VAL A 302 -0.90 -10.52 13.08
CA VAL A 302 -1.12 -11.75 12.31
C VAL A 302 0.12 -12.09 11.47
N VAL A 303 0.40 -13.37 11.32
CA VAL A 303 1.50 -13.88 10.49
C VAL A 303 0.91 -14.50 9.22
N ASN A 304 1.30 -13.99 8.06
CA ASN A 304 1.00 -14.58 6.77
C ASN A 304 2.16 -15.45 6.32
N ASP A 305 1.86 -16.69 5.94
CA ASP A 305 2.77 -17.69 5.44
C ASP A 305 2.40 -17.97 3.98
N TRP A 306 3.31 -17.64 3.06
CA TRP A 306 3.14 -17.81 1.62
C TRP A 306 4.05 -18.94 1.13
N MET A 307 3.46 -19.94 0.47
CA MET A 307 4.17 -21.07 -0.13
C MET A 307 3.97 -21.07 -1.63
N PHE A 308 5.04 -21.28 -2.39
CA PHE A 308 5.01 -21.37 -3.85
C PHE A 308 5.42 -22.79 -4.26
N LEU A 309 4.44 -23.56 -4.73
CA LEU A 309 4.60 -24.97 -5.07
C LEU A 309 4.44 -25.15 -6.58
N GLU A 310 5.33 -25.93 -7.19
CA GLU A 310 5.13 -26.37 -8.57
C GLU A 310 3.89 -27.26 -8.64
N HIS A 311 2.90 -26.84 -9.45
CA HIS A 311 1.69 -27.62 -9.67
C HIS A 311 1.77 -28.42 -10.97
N SER A 312 2.34 -27.82 -12.01
CA SER A 312 2.73 -28.45 -13.28
C SER A 312 3.86 -27.66 -13.93
N ASP A 313 4.43 -28.16 -15.03
CA ASP A 313 5.45 -27.48 -15.85
C ASP A 313 5.05 -26.08 -16.34
N THR A 314 3.76 -25.72 -16.23
CA THR A 314 3.22 -24.43 -16.69
C THR A 314 2.48 -23.66 -15.60
N GLN A 315 2.39 -24.22 -14.38
CA GLN A 315 1.53 -23.69 -13.34
C GLN A 315 2.20 -23.76 -11.97
N THR A 316 2.12 -22.65 -11.24
CA THR A 316 2.56 -22.55 -9.85
C THR A 316 1.34 -22.40 -8.95
N LEU A 317 1.23 -23.24 -7.93
CA LEU A 317 0.25 -23.10 -6.85
C LEU A 317 0.83 -22.15 -5.79
N VAL A 318 0.16 -21.02 -5.59
CA VAL A 318 0.45 -20.07 -4.52
C VAL A 318 -0.52 -20.33 -3.38
N ARG A 319 -0.01 -20.63 -2.19
CA ARG A 319 -0.80 -20.82 -0.98
C ARG A 319 -0.48 -19.73 0.03
N ARG A 320 -1.50 -19.07 0.56
CA ARG A 320 -1.41 -18.10 1.66
C ARG A 320 -2.13 -18.66 2.88
N THR A 321 -1.46 -18.71 4.01
CA THR A 321 -2.03 -19.10 5.30
C THR A 321 -1.83 -17.98 6.31
N MET A 322 -2.87 -17.59 7.03
CA MET A 322 -2.76 -16.65 8.15
C MET A 322 -2.84 -17.41 9.46
N ARG A 323 -1.86 -17.21 10.32
CA ARG A 323 -1.75 -17.85 11.63
C ARG A 323 -1.34 -16.86 12.71
N ASP A 324 -1.35 -17.34 13.95
CA ASP A 324 -0.90 -16.59 15.13
C ASP A 324 -1.63 -15.25 15.31
N PHE A 325 -2.91 -15.19 14.94
CA PHE A 325 -3.73 -14.01 15.15
C PHE A 325 -3.86 -13.73 16.65
N LYS A 326 -3.45 -12.53 17.07
CA LYS A 326 -3.58 -12.04 18.43
C LYS A 326 -4.10 -10.61 18.40
N GLN A 327 -5.24 -10.38 19.05
CA GLN A 327 -5.72 -9.05 19.39
C GLN A 327 -4.98 -8.62 20.66
N LEU A 328 -4.21 -7.53 20.56
CA LEU A 328 -3.28 -7.06 21.59
C LEU A 328 -3.86 -5.91 22.44
N GLY A 329 -4.92 -5.26 21.96
CA GLY A 329 -5.59 -4.15 22.66
C GLY A 329 -7.01 -4.46 23.13
N ASN A 330 -7.52 -3.69 24.10
CA ASN A 330 -8.88 -3.80 24.65
C ASN A 330 -9.98 -3.22 23.73
N PHE A 331 -9.64 -2.89 22.49
CA PHE A 331 -10.60 -2.38 21.52
C PHE A 331 -11.44 -3.53 21.01
N ASP A 332 -12.70 -3.58 21.43
CA ASP A 332 -13.66 -4.58 20.98
C ASP A 332 -14.16 -4.22 19.57
N VAL A 333 -13.30 -4.43 18.57
CA VAL A 333 -13.70 -4.38 17.17
C VAL A 333 -14.44 -5.70 16.89
N THR A 334 -15.76 -5.64 16.99
CA THR A 334 -16.62 -6.78 16.66
C THR A 334 -16.28 -7.22 15.24
N ASP A 335 -15.95 -8.50 15.08
CA ASP A 335 -15.67 -9.13 13.78
C ASP A 335 -14.34 -8.77 13.09
N LEU A 336 -13.33 -8.33 13.86
CA LEU A 336 -11.99 -8.02 13.32
C LEU A 336 -11.37 -9.19 12.52
N ALA A 337 -11.58 -10.43 12.95
CA ALA A 337 -11.10 -11.62 12.25
C ALA A 337 -11.70 -11.76 10.84
N THR A 338 -13.00 -11.50 10.69
CA THR A 338 -13.70 -11.54 9.41
C THR A 338 -13.27 -10.38 8.52
N ALA A 339 -13.17 -9.15 9.07
CA ALA A 339 -12.69 -8.00 8.31
C ALA A 339 -11.26 -8.20 7.77
N ILE A 340 -10.38 -8.83 8.56
CA ILE A 340 -9.02 -9.20 8.12
C ILE A 340 -9.07 -10.26 7.03
N THR A 341 -9.97 -11.24 7.14
CA THR A 341 -10.15 -12.31 6.14
C THR A 341 -10.65 -11.75 4.81
N GLU A 342 -11.66 -10.89 4.83
CA GLU A 342 -12.19 -10.22 3.64
C GLU A 342 -11.13 -9.33 2.97
N ALA A 343 -10.33 -8.61 3.77
CA ALA A 343 -9.22 -7.82 3.26
C ALA A 343 -8.15 -8.70 2.59
N ALA A 344 -7.88 -9.90 3.13
CA ALA A 344 -6.94 -10.85 2.55
C ALA A 344 -7.46 -11.46 1.23
N ASP A 345 -8.77 -11.72 1.12
CA ASP A 345 -9.39 -12.18 -0.13
C ASP A 345 -9.32 -11.11 -1.24
N GLU A 346 -9.60 -9.86 -0.90
CA GLU A 346 -9.48 -8.73 -1.83
C GLU A 346 -8.03 -8.55 -2.32
N GLU A 347 -7.07 -8.65 -1.40
CA GLU A 347 -5.64 -8.61 -1.70
C GLU A 347 -5.22 -9.73 -2.66
N ASN A 348 -5.63 -10.98 -2.38
CA ASN A 348 -5.34 -12.12 -3.23
C ASN A 348 -5.91 -11.94 -4.65
N ARG A 349 -7.13 -11.39 -4.78
CA ARG A 349 -7.75 -11.11 -6.08
C ARG A 349 -6.91 -10.15 -6.92
N ARG A 350 -6.41 -9.07 -6.32
CA ARG A 350 -5.62 -8.05 -7.02
C ARG A 350 -4.20 -8.51 -7.34
N ILE A 351 -3.62 -9.40 -6.54
CA ILE A 351 -2.38 -10.12 -6.91
C ILE A 351 -2.61 -10.98 -8.16
N ILE A 352 -3.70 -11.74 -8.21
CA ILE A 352 -4.05 -12.57 -9.37
C ILE A 352 -4.22 -11.70 -10.62
N GLU A 353 -4.93 -10.57 -10.53
CA GLU A 353 -5.08 -9.63 -11.63
C GLU A 353 -3.74 -9.04 -12.10
N ALA A 354 -2.83 -8.70 -11.18
CA ALA A 354 -1.50 -8.21 -11.51
C ALA A 354 -0.69 -9.26 -12.28
N PHE A 355 -0.75 -10.54 -11.87
CA PHE A 355 -0.14 -11.64 -12.61
C PHE A 355 -0.66 -11.76 -14.04
N HIS A 356 -1.97 -11.69 -14.23
CA HIS A 356 -2.56 -11.69 -15.58
C HIS A 356 -2.12 -10.49 -16.41
N ARG A 357 -2.01 -9.29 -15.81
CA ARG A 357 -1.47 -8.11 -16.50
C ARG A 357 -0.01 -8.33 -16.93
N MET A 358 0.85 -8.82 -16.05
CA MET A 358 2.26 -9.06 -16.40
C MET A 358 2.43 -10.12 -17.49
N GLN A 359 1.63 -11.19 -17.49
CA GLN A 359 1.63 -12.20 -18.55
C GLN A 359 1.24 -11.60 -19.90
N THR A 360 0.15 -10.82 -19.95
CA THR A 360 -0.32 -10.20 -21.19
C THR A 360 0.69 -9.20 -21.75
N HIS A 361 1.40 -8.45 -20.89
CA HIS A 361 2.46 -7.53 -21.31
C HIS A 361 3.72 -8.28 -21.79
N SER A 362 4.11 -9.38 -21.13
CA SER A 362 5.26 -10.18 -21.54
C SER A 362 5.05 -10.84 -22.92
N GLN A 363 3.82 -11.26 -23.24
CA GLN A 363 3.49 -11.81 -24.56
C GLN A 363 3.45 -10.72 -25.65
N ALA A 364 3.09 -9.48 -25.30
CA ALA A 364 3.11 -8.36 -26.23
C ALA A 364 4.54 -7.83 -26.51
N ALA A 365 5.44 -7.94 -25.53
CA ALA A 365 6.82 -7.44 -25.60
C ALA A 365 7.80 -8.35 -26.37
N GLU A 366 7.40 -9.57 -26.73
CA GLU A 366 8.26 -10.57 -27.41
C GLU A 366 8.66 -10.19 -28.86
N THR A 367 8.22 -9.03 -29.36
CA THR A 367 8.63 -8.48 -30.67
C THR A 367 9.74 -7.43 -30.62
N GLN A 368 10.25 -7.05 -29.43
CA GLN A 368 11.41 -6.15 -29.33
C GLN A 368 12.73 -6.91 -29.08
N PRO A 369 13.85 -6.44 -29.66
CA PRO A 369 15.15 -7.08 -29.49
C PRO A 369 15.56 -7.10 -28.02
N LYS A 370 16.15 -8.22 -27.59
CA LYS A 370 16.65 -8.49 -26.24
C LYS A 370 17.51 -7.33 -25.69
N GLY A 371 16.86 -6.38 -25.03
CA GLY A 371 17.50 -5.33 -24.26
C GLY A 371 17.96 -5.89 -22.91
N VAL A 372 19.16 -5.48 -22.52
CA VAL A 372 19.79 -5.79 -21.22
C VAL A 372 18.79 -5.52 -20.09
N PRO A 373 18.63 -6.44 -19.10
CA PRO A 373 17.76 -6.22 -17.96
C PRO A 373 18.04 -4.86 -17.32
N ALA A 374 16.99 -4.08 -17.03
CA ALA A 374 17.14 -2.80 -16.37
C ALA A 374 17.91 -3.01 -15.05
N ALA A 375 18.97 -2.23 -14.82
CA ALA A 375 19.90 -2.34 -13.69
C ALA A 375 19.24 -2.33 -12.29
N ILE A 376 17.93 -2.05 -12.23
CA ILE A 376 17.10 -2.04 -11.02
C ILE A 376 16.53 -3.45 -10.71
N SER A 377 16.17 -4.25 -11.72
CA SER A 377 15.71 -5.65 -11.55
C SER A 377 16.85 -6.56 -11.07
N THR A 378 18.08 -6.31 -11.54
CA THR A 378 19.26 -7.04 -11.07
C THR A 378 19.52 -6.78 -9.59
N ARG A 379 19.27 -5.55 -9.09
CA ARG A 379 19.54 -5.09 -7.71
C ARG A 379 18.72 -5.78 -6.62
N ALA A 380 17.47 -6.18 -6.90
CA ALA A 380 16.62 -6.86 -5.91
C ALA A 380 17.08 -8.31 -5.64
N ASN A 381 17.72 -8.96 -6.62
CA ASN A 381 18.28 -10.31 -6.46
C ASN A 381 19.57 -10.34 -5.62
N TYR A 382 20.33 -9.24 -5.54
CA TYR A 382 21.56 -9.15 -4.71
C TYR A 382 21.28 -9.23 -3.21
N ALA A 383 20.11 -8.78 -2.74
CA ALA A 383 19.75 -8.84 -1.32
C ALA A 383 19.35 -10.26 -0.86
N MET A 384 19.03 -11.17 -1.78
CA MET A 384 18.44 -12.48 -1.46
C MET A 384 19.44 -13.64 -1.40
N ARG A 385 20.74 -13.41 -1.65
CA ARG A 385 21.79 -14.45 -1.60
C ARG A 385 23.02 -14.03 -0.80
N GLN A 386 22.78 -13.39 0.35
CA GLN A 386 23.86 -13.04 1.27
C GLN A 386 24.44 -14.31 1.88
N MET A 387 25.66 -14.69 1.49
CA MET A 387 26.40 -15.80 2.08
C MET A 387 27.76 -15.29 2.57
N PRO A 388 27.82 -14.66 3.77
CA PRO A 388 29.07 -14.10 4.31
C PRO A 388 30.22 -15.11 4.39
N GLU A 389 29.91 -16.41 4.53
CA GLU A 389 30.89 -17.49 4.66
C GLU A 389 31.80 -17.61 3.43
N ILE A 390 31.35 -17.17 2.24
CA ILE A 390 32.19 -17.20 1.04
C ILE A 390 33.40 -16.27 1.17
N LEU A 391 33.29 -15.19 1.95
CA LEU A 391 34.39 -14.25 2.21
C LEU A 391 35.47 -14.92 3.05
N ASP A 392 35.07 -15.64 4.10
CA ASP A 392 35.99 -16.40 4.95
C ASP A 392 36.70 -17.51 4.17
N MET A 393 35.98 -18.22 3.31
CA MET A 393 36.55 -19.27 2.47
C MET A 393 37.49 -18.69 1.39
N ALA A 394 37.15 -17.52 0.85
CA ALA A 394 38.00 -16.78 -0.08
C ALA A 394 39.30 -16.32 0.60
N ALA A 395 39.23 -15.76 1.81
CA ALA A 395 40.38 -15.35 2.60
C ALA A 395 41.33 -16.53 2.92
N LYS A 396 40.76 -17.70 3.22
CA LYS A 396 41.51 -18.94 3.52
C LYS A 396 42.06 -19.65 2.28
N ASN A 397 41.82 -19.11 1.08
CA ASN A 397 42.14 -19.75 -0.21
C ASN A 397 41.53 -21.17 -0.33
N ASN A 398 40.34 -21.42 0.22
CA ASN A 398 39.68 -22.72 0.17
C ASN A 398 38.89 -22.89 -1.14
N VAL A 399 39.60 -23.31 -2.18
CA VAL A 399 39.12 -23.44 -3.56
C VAL A 399 37.87 -24.32 -3.69
N LEU A 400 37.81 -25.43 -2.94
CA LEU A 400 36.71 -26.40 -3.05
C LEU A 400 35.42 -25.85 -2.47
N GLU A 401 35.48 -25.26 -1.27
CA GLU A 401 34.31 -24.66 -0.61
C GLU A 401 33.79 -23.45 -1.39
N VAL A 402 34.68 -22.56 -1.88
CA VAL A 402 34.23 -21.43 -2.70
C VAL A 402 33.53 -21.92 -3.97
N ARG A 403 34.05 -22.96 -4.62
CA ARG A 403 33.42 -23.55 -5.80
C ARG A 403 32.05 -24.15 -5.46
N GLU A 404 31.95 -24.93 -4.38
CA GLU A 404 30.68 -25.51 -3.93
C GLU A 404 29.65 -24.42 -3.59
N MET A 405 30.07 -23.35 -2.91
CA MET A 405 29.20 -22.22 -2.58
C MET A 405 28.65 -21.55 -3.85
N LEU A 406 29.49 -21.32 -4.86
CA LEU A 406 29.08 -20.71 -6.12
C LEU A 406 28.19 -21.65 -6.96
N GLU A 407 28.63 -22.89 -7.19
CA GLU A 407 28.01 -23.82 -8.14
C GLU A 407 26.79 -24.56 -7.55
N VAL A 408 26.84 -24.94 -6.27
CA VAL A 408 25.80 -25.77 -5.62
C VAL A 408 24.86 -24.91 -4.78
N ARG A 409 25.42 -24.00 -3.97
CA ARG A 409 24.62 -23.16 -3.07
C ARG A 409 24.13 -21.86 -3.73
N GLY A 410 24.59 -21.58 -4.95
CA GLY A 410 24.17 -20.41 -5.73
C GLY A 410 24.62 -19.08 -5.15
N ALA A 411 25.71 -19.06 -4.38
CA ALA A 411 26.29 -17.85 -3.81
C ALA A 411 26.62 -16.84 -4.91
N ASP A 412 26.35 -15.56 -4.63
CA ASP A 412 26.64 -14.49 -5.57
C ASP A 412 28.15 -14.14 -5.55
N PRO A 413 28.88 -14.27 -6.67
CA PRO A 413 30.29 -13.91 -6.74
C PRO A 413 30.55 -12.40 -6.53
N ASN A 414 29.51 -11.56 -6.69
CA ASN A 414 29.54 -10.11 -6.53
C ASN A 414 28.91 -9.66 -5.20
N TYR A 415 28.71 -10.57 -4.25
CA TYR A 415 28.19 -10.24 -2.93
C TYR A 415 29.04 -9.13 -2.28
N ILE A 416 28.41 -8.04 -1.89
CA ILE A 416 29.07 -6.93 -1.16
C ILE A 416 28.72 -7.06 0.31
N HIS A 417 29.74 -7.13 1.15
CA HIS A 417 29.63 -7.10 2.60
C HIS A 417 30.29 -5.85 3.14
N VAL A 418 29.76 -5.29 4.22
CA VAL A 418 30.32 -4.10 4.85
C VAL A 418 31.01 -4.55 6.14
N ARG A 419 32.33 -4.51 6.15
CA ARG A 419 33.13 -4.74 7.36
C ARG A 419 33.19 -3.44 8.16
N GLN A 420 32.92 -3.50 9.45
CA GLN A 420 33.16 -2.40 10.38
C GLN A 420 34.50 -2.61 11.07
N ASP A 421 35.40 -1.64 10.92
CA ASP A 421 36.67 -1.57 11.63
C ASP A 421 36.68 -0.34 12.54
N SER A 422 37.44 -0.39 13.63
CA SER A 422 37.60 0.77 14.50
C SER A 422 39.06 0.94 14.92
N TRP A 423 39.59 2.14 14.74
CA TRP A 423 40.94 2.49 15.20
C TRP A 423 40.84 3.42 16.41
N ALA A 424 41.59 3.10 17.46
CA ALA A 424 41.76 3.97 18.60
C ALA A 424 42.95 4.90 18.33
N ILE A 425 42.68 6.18 18.07
CA ILE A 425 43.72 7.21 18.01
C ILE A 425 43.51 8.09 19.25
N SER A 426 44.32 7.85 20.28
CA SER A 426 44.17 8.47 21.61
C SER A 426 42.81 8.14 22.26
N ASP A 427 42.10 9.15 22.78
CA ASP A 427 40.82 9.01 23.49
C ASP A 427 39.62 8.97 22.53
N SER A 428 39.86 9.13 21.22
CA SER A 428 38.81 9.08 20.18
C SER A 428 38.84 7.75 19.44
N ARG A 429 37.67 7.11 19.33
CA ARG A 429 37.46 5.89 18.54
C ARG A 429 36.87 6.29 17.19
N LEU A 430 37.66 6.17 16.14
CA LEU A 430 37.17 6.36 14.77
C LEU A 430 36.66 5.03 14.25
N THR A 431 35.38 4.99 13.89
CA THR A 431 34.74 3.87 13.20
C THR A 431 34.80 4.09 11.70
N PHE A 432 35.26 3.07 10.98
CA PHE A 432 35.32 3.07 9.53
C PHE A 432 34.59 1.82 9.02
N TYR A 433 34.00 1.96 7.85
CA TYR A 433 33.30 0.90 7.17
C TYR A 433 33.96 0.67 5.82
N GLU A 434 34.11 -0.60 5.45
CA GLU A 434 34.80 -1.02 4.25
C GLU A 434 33.93 -2.03 3.49
N GLU A 435 33.60 -1.73 2.24
CA GLU A 435 32.90 -2.68 1.36
C GLU A 435 33.86 -3.76 0.85
N ILE A 436 33.51 -5.03 1.01
CA ILE A 436 34.33 -6.14 0.55
C ILE A 436 33.50 -7.12 -0.27
N THR A 437 34.11 -7.65 -1.32
CA THR A 437 33.54 -8.68 -2.19
C THR A 437 34.42 -9.92 -2.14
N PRO A 438 33.92 -11.11 -2.54
CA PRO A 438 34.75 -12.32 -2.57
C PRO A 438 36.04 -12.14 -3.37
N LEU A 439 35.98 -11.39 -4.48
CA LEU A 439 37.14 -11.10 -5.31
C LEU A 439 38.14 -10.14 -4.63
N VAL A 440 37.65 -9.10 -3.94
CA VAL A 440 38.49 -8.19 -3.15
C VAL A 440 39.16 -8.92 -2.00
N VAL A 441 38.44 -9.76 -1.27
CA VAL A 441 38.98 -10.53 -0.13
C VAL A 441 40.04 -11.53 -0.59
N ALA A 442 39.78 -12.25 -1.70
CA ALA A 442 40.76 -13.16 -2.29
C ALA A 442 42.02 -12.40 -2.77
N ALA A 443 41.85 -11.20 -3.34
CA ALA A 443 42.94 -10.32 -3.73
C ALA A 443 43.75 -9.79 -2.54
N GLU A 444 43.07 -9.39 -1.45
CA GLU A 444 43.67 -8.93 -0.21
C GLU A 444 44.60 -9.97 0.42
N HIS A 445 44.24 -11.25 0.33
CA HIS A 445 45.01 -12.37 0.88
C HIS A 445 45.95 -13.04 -0.13
N GLY A 446 45.98 -12.56 -1.38
CA GLY A 446 46.78 -13.17 -2.45
C GLY A 446 46.33 -14.59 -2.84
N ALA A 447 45.08 -14.95 -2.57
CA ALA A 447 44.45 -16.25 -2.81
C ALA A 447 44.22 -16.51 -4.31
N SER A 448 45.32 -16.70 -5.04
CA SER A 448 45.35 -16.72 -6.51
C SER A 448 44.51 -17.83 -7.13
N ASP A 449 44.31 -18.95 -6.42
CA ASP A 449 43.50 -20.06 -6.93
C ASP A 449 42.00 -19.80 -6.76
N VAL A 450 41.59 -19.18 -5.65
CA VAL A 450 40.21 -18.67 -5.50
C VAL A 450 39.90 -17.60 -6.55
N ILE A 451 40.83 -16.68 -6.83
CA ILE A 451 40.65 -15.67 -7.89
C ILE A 451 40.35 -16.33 -9.25
N LYS A 452 41.04 -17.43 -9.59
CA LYS A 452 40.76 -18.19 -10.83
C LYS A 452 39.37 -18.82 -10.82
N VAL A 453 38.91 -19.34 -9.68
CA VAL A 453 37.56 -19.89 -9.54
C VAL A 453 36.50 -18.80 -9.75
N LEU A 454 36.64 -17.67 -9.06
CA LEU A 454 35.72 -16.54 -9.17
C LEU A 454 35.64 -16.02 -10.62
N PHE A 455 36.78 -15.93 -11.32
CA PHE A 455 36.83 -15.53 -12.73
C PHE A 455 36.22 -16.53 -13.72
N ASN A 456 35.94 -17.76 -13.31
CA ASN A 456 35.24 -18.72 -14.15
C ASN A 456 33.72 -18.63 -13.96
N HIS A 457 33.23 -17.89 -12.96
CA HIS A 457 31.81 -17.71 -12.76
C HIS A 457 31.23 -16.72 -13.79
N PRO A 458 30.16 -17.06 -14.53
CA PRO A 458 29.68 -16.25 -15.66
C PRO A 458 29.12 -14.88 -15.26
N GLN A 459 28.74 -14.70 -13.99
CA GLN A 459 28.15 -13.47 -13.48
C GLN A 459 29.15 -12.54 -12.76
N ILE A 460 30.43 -12.93 -12.64
CA ILE A 460 31.42 -12.10 -11.93
C ILE A 460 31.60 -10.75 -12.64
N ASP A 461 31.49 -9.66 -11.88
CA ASP A 461 31.91 -8.34 -12.30
C ASP A 461 33.35 -8.12 -11.83
N VAL A 462 34.27 -8.27 -12.77
CA VAL A 462 35.71 -8.17 -12.51
C VAL A 462 36.16 -6.75 -12.13
N ASN A 463 35.35 -5.73 -12.45
CA ASN A 463 35.64 -4.32 -12.20
C ASN A 463 34.71 -3.71 -11.13
N LEU A 464 34.10 -4.55 -10.29
CA LEU A 464 33.26 -4.09 -9.19
C LEU A 464 34.09 -3.24 -8.21
N CYS A 465 33.74 -1.96 -8.12
CA CYS A 465 34.38 -1.00 -7.22
C CYS A 465 33.73 -1.05 -5.84
N CYS A 466 34.58 -1.18 -4.82
CA CYS A 466 34.23 -1.02 -3.41
C CYS A 466 34.62 0.38 -2.94
N CYS A 467 34.08 0.79 -1.81
CA CYS A 467 34.47 2.02 -1.12
C CYS A 467 34.70 1.80 0.37
N ALA A 468 35.57 2.62 0.95
CA ALA A 468 35.75 2.77 2.38
C ALA A 468 35.30 4.16 2.81
N PHE A 469 34.55 4.23 3.90
CA PHE A 469 33.89 5.44 4.37
C PHE A 469 33.80 5.46 5.89
N ASN A 470 33.52 6.63 6.44
CA ASN A 470 33.19 6.81 7.86
C ASN A 470 31.82 7.52 7.96
N ASP A 471 31.44 7.94 9.16
CA ASP A 471 30.16 8.61 9.39
C ASP A 471 30.04 9.97 8.66
N LEU A 472 31.13 10.52 8.13
CA LEU A 472 31.19 11.83 7.51
C LEU A 472 31.29 11.75 5.98
N GLU A 473 32.12 10.86 5.44
CA GLU A 473 32.46 10.83 4.02
C GLU A 473 33.04 9.49 3.53
N ILE A 474 33.05 9.33 2.20
CA ILE A 474 33.84 8.29 1.52
C ILE A 474 35.26 8.81 1.35
N TYR A 475 36.23 8.15 1.99
CA TYR A 475 37.63 8.56 1.90
C TYR A 475 38.44 7.71 0.91
N ASN A 476 37.91 6.58 0.43
CA ASN A 476 38.64 5.75 -0.54
C ASN A 476 37.72 4.92 -1.46
N TYR A 477 38.17 4.72 -2.69
CA TYR A 477 37.61 3.78 -3.65
C TYR A 477 38.69 2.79 -4.08
N TYR A 478 38.36 1.50 -4.15
CA TYR A 478 39.31 0.48 -4.56
C TYR A 478 38.60 -0.68 -5.27
N THR A 479 39.35 -1.31 -6.16
CA THR A 479 39.01 -2.60 -6.79
C THR A 479 39.85 -3.72 -6.18
N ALA A 480 39.58 -4.96 -6.58
CA ALA A 480 40.44 -6.08 -6.24
C ALA A 480 41.90 -5.85 -6.67
N TYR A 481 42.13 -5.16 -7.79
CA TYR A 481 43.48 -4.88 -8.26
C TYR A 481 44.24 -3.93 -7.31
N ASP A 482 43.61 -2.84 -6.89
CA ASP A 482 44.22 -1.89 -5.94
C ASP A 482 44.59 -2.59 -4.62
N MET A 483 43.74 -3.52 -4.17
CA MET A 483 43.98 -4.31 -2.96
C MET A 483 45.22 -5.21 -3.09
N THR A 484 45.45 -5.85 -4.25
CA THR A 484 46.69 -6.63 -4.47
C THR A 484 47.95 -5.77 -4.44
N ILE A 485 47.87 -4.52 -4.89
CA ILE A 485 48.99 -3.58 -4.85
C ILE A 485 49.26 -3.13 -3.40
N SER A 486 48.21 -2.73 -2.68
CA SER A 486 48.28 -2.31 -1.28
C SER A 486 48.90 -3.39 -0.38
N ARG A 487 48.48 -4.64 -0.56
CA ARG A 487 48.96 -5.81 0.22
C ARG A 487 50.22 -6.47 -0.34
N LYS A 488 50.79 -5.97 -1.44
CA LYS A 488 52.02 -6.48 -2.08
C LYS A 488 51.92 -7.94 -2.54
N HIS A 489 50.84 -8.29 -3.23
CA HIS A 489 50.63 -9.62 -3.83
C HIS A 489 50.84 -9.59 -5.37
N PRO A 490 52.10 -9.62 -5.87
CA PRO A 490 52.40 -9.39 -7.29
C PRO A 490 51.82 -10.46 -8.23
N HIS A 491 51.74 -11.72 -7.80
CA HIS A 491 51.16 -12.80 -8.59
C HIS A 491 49.64 -12.63 -8.80
N ALA A 492 48.92 -12.27 -7.73
CA ALA A 492 47.50 -11.94 -7.83
C ALA A 492 47.29 -10.69 -8.68
N ALA A 493 48.09 -9.64 -8.50
CA ALA A 493 48.04 -8.43 -9.32
C ALA A 493 48.23 -8.73 -10.81
N ALA A 494 49.19 -9.58 -11.17
CA ALA A 494 49.43 -10.01 -12.54
C ALA A 494 48.23 -10.79 -13.12
N LEU A 495 47.62 -11.66 -12.31
CA LEU A 495 46.43 -12.43 -12.70
C LEU A 495 45.21 -11.53 -12.95
N LEU A 496 44.95 -10.57 -12.05
CA LEU A 496 43.86 -9.60 -12.19
C LEU A 496 44.08 -8.71 -13.44
N ARG A 497 45.29 -8.20 -13.64
CA ARG A 497 45.65 -7.39 -14.82
C ARG A 497 45.45 -8.18 -16.11
N ALA A 498 45.85 -9.46 -16.14
CA ALA A 498 45.67 -10.33 -17.30
C ALA A 498 44.20 -10.59 -17.66
N ARG A 499 43.28 -10.42 -16.70
CA ARG A 499 41.82 -10.52 -16.89
C ARG A 499 41.14 -9.17 -17.10
N GLY A 500 41.90 -8.10 -17.30
CA GLY A 500 41.36 -6.77 -17.59
C GLY A 500 40.74 -6.07 -16.38
N VAL A 501 41.13 -6.44 -15.16
CA VAL A 501 40.76 -5.68 -13.96
C VAL A 501 41.52 -4.37 -13.95
N LEU A 502 40.78 -3.28 -13.82
CA LEU A 502 41.30 -1.92 -13.82
C LEU A 502 41.43 -1.39 -12.38
N PRO A 503 42.38 -0.49 -12.09
CA PRO A 503 42.43 0.20 -10.81
C PRO A 503 41.23 1.15 -10.67
N ALA A 504 40.80 1.44 -9.44
CA ALA A 504 39.69 2.36 -9.14
C ALA A 504 39.94 3.80 -9.60
N SER A 505 41.20 4.17 -9.85
CA SER A 505 41.57 5.45 -10.46
C SER A 505 41.24 5.56 -11.94
N SER A 506 40.95 4.43 -12.61
CA SER A 506 40.54 4.40 -14.01
C SER A 506 39.16 5.03 -14.18
N GLU A 507 39.00 5.88 -15.18
CA GLU A 507 37.71 6.49 -15.56
C GLU A 507 36.66 5.47 -16.03
N HIS A 508 37.10 4.28 -16.45
CA HIS A 508 36.22 3.21 -16.90
C HIS A 508 35.67 2.35 -15.75
N VAL A 509 36.14 2.55 -14.52
CA VAL A 509 35.59 1.87 -13.33
C VAL A 509 34.43 2.68 -12.80
N PHE A 510 33.26 2.06 -12.75
CA PHE A 510 32.06 2.70 -12.19
C PHE A 510 32.19 2.83 -10.67
N LYS A 511 32.35 4.08 -10.21
CA LYS A 511 32.33 4.40 -8.79
C LYS A 511 30.87 4.51 -8.33
N PRO A 512 30.42 3.75 -7.31
CA PRO A 512 29.03 3.78 -6.88
C PRO A 512 28.62 5.21 -6.47
N PRO A 513 27.50 5.73 -7.00
CA PRO A 513 27.01 7.08 -6.72
C PRO A 513 26.23 7.20 -5.39
N PHE A 514 26.31 6.19 -4.52
CA PHE A 514 25.53 6.09 -3.29
C PHE A 514 26.41 5.58 -2.15
N ASP A 515 26.20 6.12 -0.96
CA ASP A 515 26.54 5.43 0.28
C ASP A 515 25.60 4.22 0.37
N ARG A 516 26.12 3.02 0.11
CA ARG A 516 25.31 1.79 0.07
C ARG A 516 24.87 1.33 1.46
N VAL A 517 25.45 1.88 2.52
CA VAL A 517 25.15 1.49 3.90
C VAL A 517 24.03 2.31 4.48
N ASN A 518 24.03 3.62 4.21
CA ASN A 518 22.91 4.47 4.61
C ASN A 518 21.84 4.61 3.51
N MET A 519 22.06 4.00 2.34
CA MET A 519 21.20 4.11 1.14
C MET A 519 20.92 5.57 0.77
N ARG A 520 21.85 6.48 1.08
CA ARG A 520 21.71 7.92 0.80
C ARG A 520 22.33 8.24 -0.56
N PRO A 521 21.64 9.03 -1.40
CA PRO A 521 22.27 9.63 -2.58
C PRO A 521 23.51 10.41 -2.13
N LEU A 522 24.67 10.13 -2.73
CA LEU A 522 25.89 10.93 -2.45
C LEU A 522 25.68 12.42 -2.73
N ARG A 523 24.60 12.81 -3.43
CA ARG A 523 24.25 14.22 -3.66
C ARG A 523 24.01 15.02 -2.37
N GLU A 524 23.59 14.37 -1.28
CA GLU A 524 23.43 15.04 0.02
C GLU A 524 24.77 15.21 0.74
N THR A 525 25.72 14.28 0.56
CA THR A 525 27.11 14.41 1.00
C THR A 525 27.92 15.35 0.08
N VAL A 526 27.55 15.46 -1.20
CA VAL A 526 28.18 16.35 -2.18
C VAL A 526 27.74 17.80 -2.03
N ASN A 527 26.64 18.07 -1.32
CA ASN A 527 26.39 19.43 -0.83
C ASN A 527 27.42 19.90 0.22
N ASN A 528 28.24 18.99 0.77
CA ASN A 528 29.47 19.34 1.49
C ASN A 528 30.73 19.35 0.61
N LEU A 529 30.68 18.86 -0.64
CA LEU A 529 31.81 18.87 -1.59
C LEU A 529 31.84 20.09 -2.54
N TYR A 530 30.93 21.05 -2.36
CA TYR A 530 31.18 22.43 -2.82
C TYR A 530 31.93 23.28 -1.78
N GLY A 531 32.39 22.66 -0.67
CA GLY A 531 33.20 23.29 0.37
C GLY A 531 34.71 23.09 0.21
N ASP A 532 35.23 23.04 -1.02
CA ASP A 532 36.67 23.29 -1.29
C ASP A 532 36.87 24.76 -1.76
N GLN A 533 35.95 25.64 -1.36
CA GLN A 533 36.21 27.08 -1.22
C GLN A 533 36.66 27.31 0.22
N ASP A 534 37.93 26.98 0.47
CA ASP A 534 38.69 27.24 1.70
C ASP A 534 38.96 28.74 1.94
N SER A 535 37.96 29.57 1.67
CA SER A 535 37.85 30.89 2.24
C SER A 535 36.48 30.97 2.90
N GLU A 536 36.44 30.79 4.22
CA GLU A 536 35.29 31.15 5.08
C GLU A 536 34.77 32.58 4.82
N GLU A 537 35.49 33.37 4.03
CA GLU A 537 35.17 34.74 3.63
C GLU A 537 34.13 34.85 2.49
N ASP A 538 34.05 33.88 1.56
CA ASP A 538 33.30 34.05 0.30
C ASP A 538 31.84 33.61 0.39
N MET A 539 30.94 34.44 -0.18
CA MET A 539 29.50 34.20 -0.19
C MET A 539 29.15 33.06 -1.17
N PRO A 540 28.27 32.11 -0.81
CA PRO A 540 27.81 31.08 -1.75
C PRO A 540 27.27 31.69 -3.05
N SER A 541 27.79 31.23 -4.19
CA SER A 541 27.45 31.79 -5.51
C SER A 541 25.96 31.64 -5.84
N TRP A 542 25.29 32.75 -6.09
CA TRP A 542 23.89 32.78 -6.52
C TRP A 542 23.73 32.50 -8.01
N GLU A 543 24.79 32.65 -8.82
CA GLU A 543 24.73 32.50 -10.27
C GLU A 543 24.29 31.09 -10.68
N VAL A 544 24.74 30.07 -9.94
CA VAL A 544 24.39 28.66 -10.13
C VAL A 544 22.88 28.42 -9.96
N VAL A 545 22.26 29.08 -8.98
CA VAL A 545 20.81 28.96 -8.69
C VAL A 545 19.98 29.64 -9.78
N SER A 546 20.53 30.69 -10.39
CA SER A 546 19.87 31.49 -11.43
C SER A 546 20.02 30.97 -12.86
N MET A 547 20.78 29.89 -13.09
CA MET A 547 21.10 29.42 -14.44
C MET A 547 19.84 29.23 -15.30
N GLY A 548 19.77 30.00 -16.39
CA GLY A 548 18.69 29.95 -17.38
C GLY A 548 17.49 30.85 -17.10
N ASP A 549 17.48 31.63 -16.00
CA ASP A 549 16.39 32.57 -15.68
C ASP A 549 16.93 33.98 -15.35
N PRO A 550 16.88 34.94 -16.30
CA PRO A 550 17.42 36.28 -16.10
C PRO A 550 16.63 37.10 -15.06
N LYS A 551 15.34 36.78 -14.84
CA LYS A 551 14.52 37.47 -13.84
C LYS A 551 14.94 37.03 -12.44
N LEU A 552 15.10 35.71 -12.23
CA LEU A 552 15.61 35.16 -10.99
C LEU A 552 17.05 35.62 -10.70
N ALA A 553 17.90 35.72 -11.73
CA ALA A 553 19.25 36.24 -11.60
C ALA A 553 19.28 37.67 -11.04
N ALA A 554 18.38 38.54 -11.52
CA ALA A 554 18.27 39.91 -11.01
C ALA A 554 17.82 39.95 -9.54
N GLN A 555 16.83 39.12 -9.17
CA GLN A 555 16.33 39.03 -7.80
C GLN A 555 17.38 38.49 -6.83
N LEU A 556 18.08 37.42 -7.21
CA LEU A 556 19.16 36.85 -6.40
C LEU A 556 20.33 37.81 -6.24
N ARG A 557 20.69 38.56 -7.29
CA ARG A 557 21.71 39.60 -7.23
C ARG A 557 21.36 40.69 -6.22
N GLU A 558 20.12 41.18 -6.23
CA GLU A 558 19.66 42.21 -5.28
C GLU A 558 19.74 41.74 -3.82
N VAL A 559 19.32 40.49 -3.56
CA VAL A 559 19.42 39.90 -2.22
C VAL A 559 20.88 39.69 -1.83
N ALA A 560 21.72 39.23 -2.74
CA ALA A 560 23.17 39.03 -2.52
C ALA A 560 23.90 40.35 -2.23
N ASP A 561 23.62 41.41 -2.99
CA ASP A 561 24.17 42.74 -2.77
C ASP A 561 23.77 43.28 -1.39
N THR A 562 22.50 43.09 -1.02
CA THR A 562 21.98 43.47 0.31
C THR A 562 22.75 42.77 1.43
N LEU A 563 22.90 41.45 1.36
CA LEU A 563 23.63 40.66 2.37
C LEU A 563 25.12 41.02 2.41
N SER A 564 25.75 41.31 1.27
CA SER A 564 27.15 41.72 1.22
C SER A 564 27.38 43.07 1.90
N ILE A 565 26.54 44.07 1.58
CA ILE A 565 26.62 45.42 2.17
C ILE A 565 26.39 45.38 3.68
N THR A 566 25.50 44.53 4.17
CA THR A 566 25.14 44.48 5.60
C THR A 566 25.94 43.47 6.42
N LYS A 567 26.89 42.73 5.83
CA LYS A 567 27.70 41.72 6.53
C LYS A 567 28.53 42.29 7.69
N THR A 568 28.94 43.55 7.62
CA THR A 568 29.71 44.22 8.68
C THR A 568 28.86 44.83 9.80
N GLN A 569 27.53 44.74 9.70
CA GLN A 569 26.63 45.25 10.74
C GLN A 569 26.63 44.35 11.99
N SER A 570 26.10 44.88 13.09
CA SER A 570 25.94 44.12 14.33
C SER A 570 25.10 42.84 14.10
N LEU A 571 25.40 41.78 14.84
CA LEU A 571 24.70 40.50 14.73
C LEU A 571 23.18 40.64 14.88
N ALA A 572 22.71 41.54 15.75
CA ALA A 572 21.29 41.83 15.94
C ALA A 572 20.64 42.41 14.68
N ASN A 573 21.32 43.36 14.02
CA ASN A 573 20.83 43.96 12.77
C ASN A 573 20.85 42.95 11.62
N ARG A 574 21.93 42.17 11.50
CA ARG A 574 22.03 41.08 10.53
C ARG A 574 20.91 40.06 10.70
N THR A 575 20.68 39.60 11.93
CA THR A 575 19.60 38.65 12.25
C THR A 575 18.22 39.21 11.89
N LYS A 576 17.97 40.49 12.20
CA LYS A 576 16.69 41.14 11.87
C LYS A 576 16.49 41.25 10.35
N LEU A 577 17.51 41.67 9.61
CA LEU A 577 17.46 41.77 8.15
C LEU A 577 17.28 40.41 7.49
N PHE A 578 18.02 39.39 7.93
CA PHE A 578 17.91 38.05 7.39
C PHE A 578 16.50 37.48 7.58
N LYS A 579 15.89 37.68 8.76
CA LYS A 579 14.51 37.29 9.02
C LYS A 579 13.51 38.03 8.13
N ALA A 580 13.73 39.32 7.86
CA ALA A 580 12.89 40.08 6.95
C ALA A 580 12.99 39.54 5.52
N LEU A 581 14.20 39.32 5.00
CA LEU A 581 14.43 38.74 3.67
C LEU A 581 13.81 37.34 3.54
N ALA A 582 13.99 36.48 4.54
CA ALA A 582 13.40 35.15 4.56
C ALA A 582 11.86 35.19 4.58
N ALA A 583 11.27 36.13 5.32
CA ALA A 583 9.82 36.33 5.33
C ALA A 583 9.31 36.89 3.99
N ASP A 584 10.00 37.87 3.42
CA ASP A 584 9.61 38.51 2.16
C ASP A 584 9.70 37.56 0.97
N TRP A 585 10.65 36.62 0.98
CA TRP A 585 10.80 35.59 -0.05
C TRP A 585 10.15 34.25 0.30
N HIS A 586 9.34 34.18 1.36
CA HIS A 586 8.64 32.94 1.71
C HIS A 586 7.67 32.52 0.59
N PRO A 587 7.66 31.24 0.16
CA PRO A 587 6.82 30.77 -0.94
C PRO A 587 5.33 31.14 -0.79
N ASP A 588 4.80 31.03 0.42
CA ASP A 588 3.38 31.33 0.71
C ASP A 588 2.98 32.78 0.43
N ARG A 589 3.90 33.74 0.58
CA ARG A 589 3.63 35.16 0.27
C ARG A 589 3.59 35.44 -1.23
N HIS A 590 4.21 34.57 -2.03
CA HIS A 590 4.26 34.66 -3.49
C HIS A 590 3.35 33.65 -4.19
N ALA A 591 2.55 32.90 -3.46
CA ALA A 591 1.63 31.91 -4.00
C ALA A 591 0.62 32.51 -5.00
N SER A 592 0.24 33.79 -4.81
CA SER A 592 -0.73 34.50 -5.66
C SER A 592 -0.10 35.37 -6.75
N SER A 593 1.21 35.68 -6.67
CA SER A 593 1.89 36.61 -7.60
C SER A 593 2.40 35.96 -8.88
N GLY A 594 2.28 34.62 -9.01
CA GLY A 594 2.88 33.86 -10.11
C GLY A 594 4.40 33.68 -9.99
N ASP A 595 5.03 34.29 -8.98
CA ASP A 595 6.47 34.23 -8.72
C ASP A 595 6.84 33.19 -7.64
N ALA A 596 5.91 32.32 -7.24
CA ALA A 596 6.13 31.31 -6.20
C ALA A 596 7.37 30.42 -6.44
N ALA A 597 7.65 30.07 -7.70
CA ALA A 597 8.81 29.27 -8.08
C ALA A 597 10.13 30.03 -7.88
N ALA A 598 10.16 31.32 -8.21
CA ALA A 598 11.32 32.18 -7.98
C ALA A 598 11.54 32.40 -6.48
N ALA A 599 10.47 32.69 -5.73
CA ALA A 599 10.53 32.87 -4.28
C ALA A 599 11.06 31.63 -3.55
N THR A 600 10.63 30.44 -3.98
CA THR A 600 11.15 29.17 -3.44
C THR A 600 12.66 29.05 -3.63
N LYS A 601 13.18 29.38 -4.82
CA LYS A 601 14.61 29.33 -5.12
C LYS A 601 15.42 30.36 -4.33
N VAL A 602 14.91 31.59 -4.21
CA VAL A 602 15.56 32.65 -3.39
C VAL A 602 15.57 32.23 -1.92
N PHE A 603 14.46 31.71 -1.40
CA PHE A 603 14.35 31.25 -0.01
C PHE A 603 15.31 30.08 0.29
N GLN A 604 15.42 29.11 -0.63
CA GLN A 604 16.36 28.00 -0.51
C GLN A 604 17.81 28.49 -0.49
N TRP A 605 18.18 29.40 -1.39
CA TRP A 605 19.52 30.00 -1.41
C TRP A 605 19.81 30.79 -0.12
N LEU A 606 18.84 31.53 0.42
CA LEU A 606 18.97 32.20 1.71
C LEU A 606 19.30 31.22 2.85
N GLN A 607 18.70 30.03 2.89
CA GLN A 607 19.03 29.02 3.91
C GLN A 607 20.50 28.56 3.81
N VAL A 608 21.04 28.45 2.60
CA VAL A 608 22.45 28.08 2.36
C VAL A 608 23.41 29.20 2.79
N VAL A 609 23.05 30.47 2.55
CA VAL A 609 23.89 31.63 2.87
C VAL A 609 23.85 32.01 4.36
N LYS A 610 22.88 31.49 5.11
CA LYS A 610 22.65 31.81 6.54
C LYS A 610 23.92 31.68 7.42
N PRO A 611 24.72 30.60 7.36
CA PRO A 611 25.91 30.48 8.20
C PRO A 611 26.96 31.55 7.85
N TRP A 612 27.26 31.73 6.56
CA TRP A 612 28.16 32.79 6.09
C TRP A 612 27.74 34.18 6.56
N TYR A 613 26.44 34.49 6.51
CA TYR A 613 25.94 35.83 6.82
C TYR A 613 25.80 36.09 8.32
N LEU A 614 25.42 35.10 9.13
CA LEU A 614 25.19 35.30 10.57
C LEU A 614 26.43 34.98 11.41
N GLU A 615 27.26 34.02 11.00
CA GLU A 615 28.39 33.52 11.79
C GLU A 615 29.73 34.12 11.32
N GLY A 616 29.89 34.38 10.02
CA GLY A 616 31.14 34.88 9.43
C GLY A 616 31.41 36.40 9.54
N GLY A 617 30.80 37.10 10.50
CA GLY A 617 30.99 38.55 10.66
C GLY A 617 31.88 38.86 11.86
N ALA A 618 33.09 39.38 11.63
CA ALA A 618 33.96 39.88 12.70
C ALA A 618 33.20 40.91 13.55
N GLU A 619 33.14 40.71 14.86
CA GLU A 619 32.54 41.66 15.78
C GLU A 619 33.40 42.93 15.82
N PHE A 620 32.99 43.98 15.10
CA PHE A 620 33.55 45.31 15.30
C PHE A 620 33.01 45.87 16.62
N PRO A 621 33.88 46.44 17.48
CA PRO A 621 33.44 47.10 18.71
C PRO A 621 32.36 48.14 18.39
N ALA A 622 31.29 48.14 19.18
CA ALA A 622 30.10 48.97 18.97
C ALA A 622 30.40 50.49 18.82
N ASP A 623 31.58 50.92 19.25
CA ASP A 623 32.01 52.31 19.29
C ASP A 623 32.64 52.81 17.97
N GLN A 624 32.78 51.95 16.95
CA GLN A 624 33.41 52.30 15.65
C GLN A 624 32.50 52.19 14.42
N GLN A 625 31.18 52.08 14.61
CA GLN A 625 30.27 52.07 13.45
C GLN A 625 30.10 53.49 12.89
N PRO A 626 30.40 53.74 11.59
CA PRO A 626 29.99 54.97 10.96
C PRO A 626 28.47 55.05 10.97
N LEU A 627 27.92 56.18 11.41
CA LEU A 627 26.49 56.45 11.33
C LEU A 627 26.04 56.30 9.86
N PRO A 628 24.83 55.79 9.60
CA PRO A 628 24.32 55.63 8.24
C PRO A 628 24.42 56.97 7.50
N VAL A 629 25.08 56.96 6.35
CA VAL A 629 25.08 58.13 5.45
C VAL A 629 23.65 58.31 4.99
N ASP A 630 23.03 59.42 5.39
CA ASP A 630 21.71 59.82 4.92
C ASP A 630 21.74 59.87 3.39
N ASN A 631 20.88 59.05 2.79
CA ASN A 631 20.70 58.98 1.35
C ASN A 631 20.02 60.28 0.89
N PRO A 632 20.69 61.16 0.11
CA PRO A 632 20.17 62.50 -0.22
C PRO A 632 18.94 62.49 -1.13
N ASP A 633 18.49 61.33 -1.62
CA ASP A 633 17.32 61.19 -2.50
C ASP A 633 16.01 60.80 -1.78
N ARG A 634 15.98 60.74 -0.43
CA ARG A 634 14.70 60.67 0.30
C ARG A 634 14.23 62.09 0.61
N GLY A 635 13.22 62.55 -0.13
CA GLY A 635 12.53 63.82 0.12
C GLY A 635 12.21 64.01 1.60
N SER A 636 12.52 65.19 2.12
CA SER A 636 12.28 65.59 3.51
C SER A 636 10.86 65.26 3.95
N ALA A 637 10.72 64.64 5.13
CA ALA A 637 9.44 64.44 5.78
C ALA A 637 8.69 65.79 5.91
N PRO A 638 7.36 65.81 5.74
CA PRO A 638 6.59 67.04 5.89
C PRO A 638 6.77 67.60 7.32
N GLU A 639 7.18 68.86 7.43
CA GLU A 639 7.42 69.53 8.72
C GLU A 639 6.13 69.75 9.54
N GLU A 640 4.95 69.48 8.96
CA GLU A 640 3.66 69.66 9.62
C GLU A 640 2.78 68.41 9.49
N ALA A 641 2.37 67.87 10.63
CA ALA A 641 1.44 66.74 10.71
C ALA A 641 0.07 67.10 10.13
N GLN A 642 -0.43 66.30 9.20
CA GLN A 642 -1.78 66.47 8.68
C GLN A 642 -2.82 66.04 9.72
N GLN A 643 -3.77 66.93 10.03
CA GLN A 643 -4.91 66.65 10.89
C GLN A 643 -6.01 65.94 10.11
N PHE A 644 -6.46 64.81 10.63
CA PHE A 644 -7.63 64.10 10.15
C PHE A 644 -8.71 64.10 11.22
N LEU A 645 -9.95 64.38 10.78
CA LEU A 645 -11.13 64.34 11.63
C LEU A 645 -11.79 62.97 11.51
N HIS A 646 -11.83 62.22 12.61
CA HIS A 646 -12.54 60.96 12.68
C HIS A 646 -14.06 61.21 12.72
N PRO A 647 -14.91 60.30 12.19
CA PRO A 647 -16.37 60.41 12.29
C PRO A 647 -16.92 60.50 13.72
N SER A 648 -16.13 60.14 14.74
CA SER A 648 -16.46 60.32 16.17
C SER A 648 -16.23 61.75 16.69
N GLY A 649 -15.74 62.67 15.84
CA GLY A 649 -15.39 64.05 16.22
C GLY A 649 -13.98 64.21 16.79
N SER A 650 -13.20 63.15 16.87
CA SER A 650 -11.82 63.18 17.38
C SER A 650 -10.85 63.57 16.27
N VAL A 651 -9.95 64.51 16.54
CA VAL A 651 -8.88 64.91 15.61
C VAL A 651 -7.61 64.15 15.97
N PHE A 652 -6.95 63.56 14.98
CA PHE A 652 -5.61 62.99 15.16
C PHE A 652 -4.67 63.43 14.05
N HIS A 653 -3.39 63.52 14.44
CA HIS A 653 -2.30 64.00 13.62
C HIS A 653 -1.50 62.82 13.08
N VAL A 654 -1.28 62.79 11.77
CA VAL A 654 -0.39 61.84 11.12
C VAL A 654 0.82 62.62 10.61
N TRP A 655 2.00 62.23 11.10
CA TRP A 655 3.29 62.82 10.74
C TRP A 655 3.91 62.07 9.56
#